data_AF-G0NY73-F1
#
_entry.id   AF-G0NY73-F1
#
_cell.length_a   1.000
_cell.length_b   1.000
_cell.length_c   1.000
_cell.angle_alpha   90.00
_cell.angle_beta   90.00
_cell.angle_gamma   90.00
#
_symmetry.space_group_name_H-M   'P 1'
#
loop_
_entity.id
_entity.type
_entity.pdbx_description
1 polymer ?
#
loop_
_entity_poly.entity_id
_entity_poly.type
_entity_poly.pdbx_seq_one_letter_code
_entity_poly.pdbx_strand_id
1 'polypeptide(L)'
;MISRMDPKSHDVIVDDLDFSTMPGTQTGVLNSRWTPIGLKNNFQASGPFEFILTNNSRSYLNLKRTYLVFTFEITDPAGNTVTMTPGIANSLRYAPINNIAHSIVKNFSLHINSQLAFHNSSNYAYKSYFEQVLMYGQEIKDSTLTAAGFHHDTAIDDVLSPGFQARCASIHNQGAVQVAANISIDLMNQPRVLLNCCNVKLTVYPNDSHFLIESFNRDPQQDLKFQIRDVYALVNEFDLTDGLSNALEAAVLEHKQIQYPMISSQVRSFYIEPNRLDAPANTLFTSKMPRRIFVGLVEADAYNGSLDKSPFNFKPHGISDIHIDYCGMTIPGRPFSLDFPNNKFIEAYIQLQETLGHTRNNFSTNSISMNMFKERGYTIFGFELSPVALDNSLFELVRQTNVSVRLNFRDLTPEGGIYCVVYAEFDQLFALDPLRNPIIDKPLLVDSDNRFVIYPIKHRDIWNYYKMAVASFWTTEEIDLGKDMDDWNKLSADEKTFISTVLAFFAASDGIVVENLCERFSTEVKLTEARFFYGFQIAVENIHSETYAKLIETYIKDESERRVLFDAINGFEFIKKKADWALRWISDTETNFAERLVAFAAVEGIFFSGSFASIFWLKKRGLMPGLTHSNELIARDEGLHRDFACLLFSKIVNKPSQKRVFDIIDEAVSIELDFLTEALPVNVIGMNRYLMKKYIRYVADHLLVELGFSKLYDETNPFDFMENISMEGKANFFEKRVSEYQRPGIMSDPSDNEFRLDAFF
;
A
#
# COMPACT_ATOMS: atom_id res chain seq x y z
N MET A 1 -24.93 3.62 -60.23
CA MET A 1 -24.77 3.10 -58.85
C MET A 1 -23.36 3.45 -58.42
N ILE A 2 -23.23 4.25 -57.36
CA ILE A 2 -21.93 4.57 -56.76
C ILE A 2 -21.53 3.36 -55.92
N SER A 3 -20.37 2.77 -56.19
CA SER A 3 -19.83 1.64 -55.42
C SER A 3 -19.29 2.16 -54.09
N ARG A 4 -19.83 1.69 -52.97
CA ARG A 4 -19.19 1.89 -51.65
C ARG A 4 -17.87 1.10 -51.61
N MET A 5 -16.85 1.65 -50.94
CA MET A 5 -15.54 0.97 -50.83
C MET A 5 -15.59 -0.27 -49.92
N ASP A 6 -16.53 -0.32 -48.96
CA ASP A 6 -16.76 -1.50 -48.11
C ASP A 6 -18.27 -1.73 -47.90
N PRO A 7 -18.77 -2.99 -47.87
CA PRO A 7 -20.19 -3.31 -47.64
C PRO A 7 -20.74 -2.85 -46.29
N LYS A 8 -19.88 -2.64 -45.29
CA LYS A 8 -20.21 -2.11 -43.97
C LYS A 8 -20.07 -0.59 -43.91
N SER A 9 -19.76 0.12 -44.99
CA SER A 9 -19.77 1.59 -44.99
C SER A 9 -21.20 2.12 -44.91
N HIS A 10 -21.45 3.06 -43.99
CA HIS A 10 -22.74 3.72 -43.79
C HIS A 10 -22.64 5.13 -44.37
N ASP A 11 -23.74 5.68 -44.85
CA ASP A 11 -23.77 7.09 -45.23
C ASP A 11 -23.69 7.92 -43.95
N VAL A 12 -22.73 8.84 -43.87
CA VAL A 12 -22.60 9.80 -42.76
C VAL A 12 -23.19 11.12 -43.21
N ILE A 13 -24.06 11.71 -42.40
CA ILE A 13 -24.51 13.08 -42.56
C ILE A 13 -23.51 13.95 -41.79
N VAL A 14 -22.80 14.83 -42.49
CA VAL A 14 -21.82 15.74 -41.88
C VAL A 14 -22.56 17.00 -41.40
N ASP A 15 -22.08 17.55 -40.28
CA ASP A 15 -22.61 18.54 -39.31
C ASP A 15 -23.53 19.71 -39.76
N ASP A 16 -23.91 19.85 -41.03
CA ASP A 16 -24.84 20.88 -41.53
C ASP A 16 -26.09 20.32 -42.26
N LEU A 17 -26.21 18.99 -42.42
CA LEU A 17 -27.35 18.36 -43.11
C LEU A 17 -28.24 17.49 -42.21
N ASP A 18 -27.93 17.36 -40.92
CA ASP A 18 -28.74 16.60 -39.97
C ASP A 18 -29.76 17.49 -39.26
N PHE A 19 -30.98 17.53 -39.81
CA PHE A 19 -32.13 18.21 -39.21
C PHE A 19 -32.96 17.30 -38.28
N SER A 20 -32.51 16.06 -38.07
CA SER A 20 -33.30 15.00 -37.44
C SER A 20 -32.80 14.59 -36.06
N THR A 21 -31.51 14.77 -35.77
CA THR A 21 -30.96 14.55 -34.43
C THR A 21 -30.99 15.85 -33.63
N MET A 22 -31.83 15.87 -32.60
CA MET A 22 -31.76 16.92 -31.58
C MET A 22 -30.61 16.57 -30.62
N PRO A 23 -29.71 17.52 -30.29
CA PRO A 23 -28.74 17.32 -29.23
C PRO A 23 -29.44 16.90 -27.92
N GLY A 24 -28.79 16.05 -27.13
CA GLY A 24 -29.29 15.70 -25.81
C GLY A 24 -29.52 16.95 -24.96
N THR A 25 -30.68 17.06 -24.32
CA THR A 25 -30.99 18.20 -23.43
C THR A 25 -30.46 17.91 -22.03
N GLN A 26 -29.56 18.77 -21.52
CA GLN A 26 -29.10 18.68 -20.12
C GLN A 26 -30.21 19.17 -19.18
N THR A 27 -30.90 18.24 -18.54
CA THR A 27 -31.99 18.50 -17.57
C THR A 27 -31.61 18.16 -16.13
N GLY A 28 -30.45 17.53 -15.90
CA GLY A 28 -30.05 16.99 -14.60
C GLY A 28 -29.30 17.97 -13.70
N VAL A 29 -28.54 18.92 -14.26
CA VAL A 29 -27.80 19.95 -13.51
C VAL A 29 -28.61 21.23 -13.50
N LEU A 30 -29.08 21.64 -12.32
CA LEU A 30 -29.85 22.88 -12.13
C LEU A 30 -28.95 24.12 -12.12
N ASN A 31 -27.79 24.01 -11.46
CA ASN A 31 -26.86 25.12 -11.30
C ASN A 31 -25.41 24.65 -11.20
N SER A 32 -24.49 25.51 -11.63
CA SER A 32 -23.04 25.36 -11.49
C SER A 32 -22.47 26.66 -10.94
N ARG A 33 -21.92 26.64 -9.74
CA ARG A 33 -21.41 27.85 -9.05
C ARG A 33 -19.93 27.73 -8.71
N TRP A 34 -19.27 28.88 -8.65
CA TRP A 34 -17.89 29.02 -8.19
C TRP A 34 -17.89 29.72 -6.84
N THR A 35 -17.22 29.13 -5.86
CA THR A 35 -17.19 29.63 -4.48
C THR A 35 -15.73 29.79 -4.05
N PRO A 36 -15.30 31.01 -3.65
CA PRO A 36 -14.01 31.20 -3.00
C PRO A 36 -14.08 30.72 -1.54
N ILE A 37 -13.09 29.96 -1.12
CA ILE A 37 -12.97 29.36 0.20
C ILE A 37 -11.66 29.85 0.82
N GLY A 38 -11.77 30.68 1.86
CA GLY A 38 -10.62 31.14 2.62
C GLY A 38 -10.03 30.06 3.53
N LEU A 39 -8.92 30.40 4.18
CA LEU A 39 -8.30 29.53 5.17
C LEU A 39 -9.22 29.31 6.38
N LYS A 40 -9.26 28.06 6.85
CA LYS A 40 -9.91 27.68 8.11
C LYS A 40 -9.09 28.13 9.32
N ASN A 41 -7.77 28.09 9.20
CA ASN A 41 -6.82 28.48 10.23
C ASN A 41 -6.24 29.88 9.95
N ASN A 42 -5.61 30.47 10.96
CA ASN A 42 -4.90 31.73 10.76
C ASN A 42 -3.74 31.55 9.78
N PHE A 43 -3.55 32.52 8.89
CA PHE A 43 -2.45 32.51 7.95
C PHE A 43 -1.09 32.45 8.66
N GLN A 44 -0.24 31.53 8.23
CA GLN A 44 1.15 31.39 8.67
C GLN A 44 2.02 31.17 7.43
N ALA A 45 3.10 31.93 7.27
CA ALA A 45 3.92 31.89 6.05
C ALA A 45 4.50 30.50 5.74
N SER A 46 4.81 29.71 6.77
CA SER A 46 5.30 28.32 6.66
C SER A 46 4.20 27.27 6.57
N GLY A 47 2.93 27.68 6.47
CA GLY A 47 1.78 26.80 6.63
C GLY A 47 1.64 26.27 8.08
N PRO A 48 0.72 25.31 8.31
CA PRO A 48 -0.16 24.70 7.31
C PRO A 48 -1.22 25.66 6.77
N PHE A 49 -1.66 25.45 5.53
CA PHE A 49 -2.83 26.11 4.94
C PHE A 49 -4.00 25.11 4.92
N GLU A 50 -5.02 25.32 5.75
CA GLU A 50 -6.17 24.42 5.86
C GLU A 50 -7.41 24.98 5.15
N PHE A 51 -8.01 24.18 4.28
CA PHE A 51 -9.24 24.49 3.55
C PHE A 51 -10.31 23.42 3.83
N ILE A 52 -11.57 23.85 3.94
CA ILE A 52 -12.74 22.96 3.91
C ILE A 52 -13.43 23.21 2.59
N LEU A 53 -13.22 22.32 1.61
CA LEU A 53 -13.62 22.54 0.22
C LEU A 53 -15.13 22.41 0.01
N THR A 54 -15.85 21.86 0.97
CA THR A 54 -17.31 21.70 0.91
C THR A 54 -18.01 22.74 1.76
N ASN A 55 -18.87 23.53 1.12
CA ASN A 55 -19.62 24.59 1.78
C ASN A 55 -21.04 24.14 2.16
N ASN A 56 -21.61 23.17 1.44
CA ASN A 56 -22.97 22.66 1.65
C ASN A 56 -23.04 21.14 1.50
N SER A 57 -23.85 20.47 2.31
CA SER A 57 -24.09 19.02 2.24
C SER A 57 -24.90 18.58 1.03
N ARG A 58 -25.64 19.49 0.36
CA ARG A 58 -26.48 19.15 -0.80
C ARG A 58 -25.76 19.14 -2.13
N SER A 59 -24.66 19.88 -2.26
CA SER A 59 -24.03 20.12 -3.55
C SER A 59 -22.96 19.07 -3.86
N TYR A 60 -22.75 18.81 -5.14
CA TYR A 60 -21.79 17.86 -5.65
C TYR A 60 -20.52 18.61 -6.06
N LEU A 61 -19.38 18.17 -5.56
CA LEU A 61 -18.12 18.88 -5.70
C LEU A 61 -17.42 18.50 -7.01
N ASN A 62 -17.18 19.47 -7.89
CA ASN A 62 -16.41 19.26 -9.11
C ASN A 62 -14.92 19.44 -8.82
N LEU A 63 -14.27 18.34 -8.45
CA LEU A 63 -12.87 18.32 -8.05
C LEU A 63 -11.91 18.73 -9.19
N LYS A 64 -12.23 18.41 -10.44
CA LYS A 64 -11.43 18.86 -11.61
C LYS A 64 -11.45 20.37 -11.81
N ARG A 65 -12.48 21.03 -11.32
CA ARG A 65 -12.66 22.48 -11.34
C ARG A 65 -12.41 23.07 -9.94
N THR A 66 -11.33 22.65 -9.30
CA THR A 66 -10.88 23.18 -8.02
C THR A 66 -9.45 23.69 -8.15
N TYR A 67 -9.22 24.93 -7.73
CA TYR A 67 -7.94 25.63 -7.86
C TYR A 67 -7.49 26.16 -6.51
N LEU A 68 -6.19 26.15 -6.26
CA LEU A 68 -5.60 27.02 -5.24
C LEU A 68 -5.06 28.26 -5.91
N VAL A 69 -5.37 29.42 -5.32
CA VAL A 69 -4.88 30.72 -5.75
C VAL A 69 -3.93 31.23 -4.68
N PHE A 70 -2.72 31.60 -5.11
CA PHE A 70 -1.69 32.19 -4.27
C PHE A 70 -1.38 33.59 -4.75
N THR A 71 -1.24 34.52 -3.82
CA THR A 71 -0.69 35.85 -4.09
C THR A 71 0.64 35.96 -3.35
N PHE A 72 1.72 36.31 -4.05
CA PHE A 72 3.07 36.34 -3.47
C PHE A 72 3.91 37.51 -3.98
N GLU A 73 5.03 37.77 -3.33
CA GLU A 73 6.07 38.68 -3.77
C GLU A 73 7.45 38.15 -3.40
N ILE A 74 8.50 38.66 -4.02
CA ILE A 74 9.90 38.32 -3.68
C ILE A 74 10.58 39.57 -3.12
N THR A 75 11.17 39.44 -1.94
CA THR A 75 11.81 40.53 -1.19
C THR A 75 13.21 40.14 -0.73
N ASP A 76 13.94 41.08 -0.14
CA ASP A 76 15.06 40.75 0.73
C ASP A 76 14.57 40.14 2.07
N PRO A 77 15.45 39.62 2.96
CA PRO A 77 15.05 39.10 4.25
C PRO A 77 14.38 40.12 5.19
N ALA A 78 14.62 41.42 4.99
CA ALA A 78 14.02 42.52 5.73
C ALA A 78 12.63 42.93 5.20
N GLY A 79 12.20 42.38 4.06
CA GLY A 79 10.91 42.66 3.44
C GLY A 79 10.93 43.83 2.46
N ASN A 80 12.09 44.33 2.06
CA ASN A 80 12.19 45.39 1.06
C ASN A 80 12.19 44.82 -0.37
N THR A 81 11.66 45.58 -1.31
CA THR A 81 11.68 45.24 -2.74
C THR A 81 13.13 45.22 -3.25
N VAL A 82 13.50 44.12 -3.91
CA VAL A 82 14.83 43.98 -4.52
C VAL A 82 14.78 44.58 -5.93
N THR A 83 15.48 45.69 -6.13
CA THR A 83 15.53 46.36 -7.45
C THR A 83 16.30 45.50 -8.45
N MET A 84 15.66 45.21 -9.58
CA MET A 84 16.28 44.60 -10.75
C MET A 84 16.50 45.72 -11.79
N THR A 85 17.63 45.77 -12.48
CA THR A 85 17.88 46.73 -13.56
C THR A 85 18.04 46.00 -14.89
N PRO A 86 16.93 45.71 -15.60
CA PRO A 86 16.98 45.01 -16.89
C PRO A 86 17.83 45.80 -17.90
N GLY A 87 18.78 45.11 -18.56
CA GLY A 87 19.59 45.68 -19.65
C GLY A 87 21.03 46.04 -19.29
N ILE A 88 21.43 46.00 -18.01
CA ILE A 88 22.84 46.05 -17.62
C ILE A 88 23.40 44.62 -17.64
N ALA A 89 24.49 44.40 -18.38
CA ALA A 89 25.18 43.11 -18.37
C ALA A 89 25.66 42.77 -16.95
N ASN A 90 25.45 41.52 -16.52
CA ASN A 90 25.79 41.01 -15.17
C ASN A 90 25.03 41.66 -14.00
N SER A 91 23.88 42.30 -14.22
CA SER A 91 22.99 42.67 -13.12
C SER A 91 22.29 41.45 -12.53
N LEU A 92 21.98 41.49 -11.23
CA LEU A 92 21.09 40.53 -10.57
C LEU A 92 19.82 40.36 -11.40
N ARG A 93 19.44 39.10 -11.64
CA ARG A 93 18.14 38.72 -12.16
C ARG A 93 17.58 37.61 -11.30
N TYR A 94 16.30 37.69 -10.99
CA TYR A 94 15.62 36.65 -10.24
C TYR A 94 14.20 36.49 -10.75
N ALA A 95 13.66 35.29 -10.57
CA ALA A 95 12.31 34.92 -10.95
C ALA A 95 11.77 33.88 -9.96
N PRO A 96 10.44 33.75 -9.83
CA PRO A 96 9.87 32.54 -9.25
C PRO A 96 10.28 31.33 -10.12
N ILE A 97 10.47 30.18 -9.49
CA ILE A 97 10.72 28.94 -10.23
C ILE A 97 9.55 28.63 -11.18
N ASN A 98 9.84 27.93 -12.27
CA ASN A 98 8.81 27.55 -13.23
C ASN A 98 7.68 26.74 -12.55
N ASN A 99 6.46 26.83 -13.09
CA ASN A 99 5.27 26.17 -12.54
C ASN A 99 4.97 26.58 -11.07
N ILE A 100 5.24 27.83 -10.72
CA ILE A 100 5.28 28.33 -9.33
C ILE A 100 4.04 28.01 -8.50
N ALA A 101 2.82 28.06 -9.07
CA ALA A 101 1.59 27.80 -8.32
C ALA A 101 1.55 26.38 -7.75
N HIS A 102 2.08 25.40 -8.47
CA HIS A 102 2.26 24.05 -7.94
C HIS A 102 3.51 23.95 -7.08
N SER A 103 4.61 24.59 -7.48
CA SER A 103 5.89 24.51 -6.77
C SER A 103 5.83 25.09 -5.36
N ILE A 104 4.93 26.06 -5.10
CA ILE A 104 4.62 26.55 -3.75
C ILE A 104 4.27 25.39 -2.83
N VAL A 105 3.59 24.34 -3.30
CA VAL A 105 3.18 23.20 -2.47
C VAL A 105 4.32 22.17 -2.35
N LYS A 106 4.79 21.95 -1.12
CA LYS A 106 5.77 20.90 -0.77
C LYS A 106 5.08 19.56 -0.57
N ASN A 107 4.08 19.56 0.30
CA ASN A 107 3.22 18.41 0.53
C ASN A 107 1.79 18.81 0.92
N PHE A 108 0.89 17.83 0.85
CA PHE A 108 -0.52 17.98 1.15
C PHE A 108 -1.06 16.74 1.86
N SER A 109 -2.17 16.92 2.57
CA SER A 109 -3.04 15.83 3.00
C SER A 109 -4.49 16.21 2.72
N LEU A 110 -5.25 15.27 2.18
CA LEU A 110 -6.66 15.42 1.87
C LEU A 110 -7.45 14.39 2.66
N HIS A 111 -8.34 14.87 3.52
CA HIS A 111 -9.25 14.05 4.30
C HIS A 111 -10.66 14.19 3.75
N ILE A 112 -11.38 13.07 3.65
CA ILE A 112 -12.80 13.04 3.34
C ILE A 112 -13.50 12.40 4.54
N ASN A 113 -14.49 13.09 5.11
CA ASN A 113 -15.20 12.66 6.31
C ASN A 113 -14.25 12.30 7.48
N SER A 114 -13.22 13.14 7.67
CA SER A 114 -12.16 12.96 8.69
C SER A 114 -11.22 11.76 8.49
N GLN A 115 -11.35 11.01 7.39
CA GLN A 115 -10.41 9.95 7.03
C GLN A 115 -9.41 10.43 5.99
N LEU A 116 -8.12 10.12 6.18
CA LEU A 116 -7.05 10.50 5.25
C LEU A 116 -7.18 9.73 3.93
N ALA A 117 -7.64 10.39 2.87
CA ALA A 117 -7.85 9.77 1.57
C ALA A 117 -6.61 9.84 0.67
N PHE A 118 -5.93 10.99 0.64
CA PHE A 118 -4.73 11.21 -0.18
C PHE A 118 -3.68 11.99 0.60
N HIS A 119 -2.41 11.68 0.37
CA HIS A 119 -1.27 12.43 0.91
C HIS A 119 -0.06 12.26 0.00
N ASN A 120 0.93 13.13 0.14
CA ASN A 120 2.25 12.94 -0.48
C ASN A 120 3.36 13.27 0.52
N SER A 121 4.53 12.64 0.36
CA SER A 121 5.62 12.72 1.34
C SER A 121 6.54 13.95 1.20
N SER A 122 6.82 14.43 -0.03
CA SER A 122 7.64 15.66 -0.26
C SER A 122 7.82 16.08 -1.73
N ASN A 123 7.50 15.22 -2.70
CA ASN A 123 7.83 15.44 -4.12
C ASN A 123 6.66 15.99 -4.96
N TYR A 124 5.77 16.79 -4.37
CA TYR A 124 4.61 17.33 -5.11
C TYR A 124 5.03 18.23 -6.28
N ALA A 125 5.99 19.13 -6.05
CA ALA A 125 6.50 20.03 -7.07
C ALA A 125 7.03 19.25 -8.28
N TYR A 126 7.81 18.19 -8.06
CA TYR A 126 8.26 17.27 -9.11
C TYR A 126 7.11 16.57 -9.82
N LYS A 127 6.15 16.01 -9.08
CA LYS A 127 4.96 15.33 -9.64
C LYS A 127 4.23 16.24 -10.63
N SER A 128 3.86 17.42 -10.16
CA SER A 128 3.16 18.41 -10.98
C SER A 128 4.02 18.90 -12.15
N TYR A 129 5.32 19.10 -11.97
CA TYR A 129 6.20 19.54 -13.06
C TYR A 129 6.28 18.48 -14.16
N PHE A 130 6.44 17.19 -13.83
CA PHE A 130 6.40 16.10 -14.81
C PHE A 130 5.07 16.10 -15.58
N GLU A 131 3.94 16.25 -14.90
CA GLU A 131 2.62 16.33 -15.55
C GLU A 131 2.54 17.53 -16.53
N GLN A 132 2.95 18.72 -16.10
CA GLN A 132 2.88 19.92 -16.94
C GLN A 132 3.87 19.89 -18.12
N VAL A 133 5.10 19.42 -17.89
CA VAL A 133 6.16 19.42 -18.90
C VAL A 133 5.98 18.30 -19.93
N LEU A 134 5.46 17.13 -19.52
CA LEU A 134 5.36 15.97 -20.42
C LEU A 134 3.99 15.84 -21.10
N MET A 135 2.89 16.17 -20.42
CA MET A 135 1.55 15.75 -20.87
C MET A 135 0.82 16.80 -21.73
N TYR A 136 1.32 18.03 -21.78
CA TYR A 136 0.68 19.13 -22.50
C TYR A 136 1.50 19.62 -23.69
N GLY A 137 0.81 19.94 -24.78
CA GLY A 137 1.38 20.61 -25.95
C GLY A 137 1.68 22.08 -25.74
N GLN A 138 2.42 22.66 -26.68
CA GLN A 138 2.89 24.05 -26.60
C GLN A 138 1.75 25.05 -26.41
N GLU A 139 0.64 24.89 -27.14
CA GLU A 139 -0.49 25.83 -27.08
C GLU A 139 -1.11 25.93 -25.68
N ILE A 140 -1.17 24.83 -24.94
CA ILE A 140 -1.70 24.81 -23.57
C ILE A 140 -0.68 25.40 -22.59
N LYS A 141 0.61 25.12 -22.79
CA LYS A 141 1.72 25.69 -22.03
C LYS A 141 1.78 27.21 -22.15
N ASP A 142 1.58 27.73 -23.36
CA ASP A 142 1.63 29.16 -23.67
C ASP A 142 0.32 29.90 -23.35
N SER A 143 -0.75 29.18 -22.95
CA SER A 143 -2.04 29.75 -22.58
C SER A 143 -2.43 29.40 -21.14
N THR A 144 -3.13 28.29 -20.93
CA THR A 144 -3.78 27.94 -19.65
C THR A 144 -2.76 27.75 -18.52
N LEU A 145 -1.60 27.15 -18.81
CA LEU A 145 -0.60 26.88 -17.77
C LEU A 145 0.16 28.15 -17.32
N THR A 146 0.10 29.23 -18.08
CA THR A 146 0.68 30.52 -17.65
C THR A 146 0.01 31.06 -16.39
N ALA A 147 -1.25 30.69 -16.11
CA ALA A 147 -1.93 31.02 -14.86
C ALA A 147 -1.28 30.33 -13.65
N ALA A 148 -0.68 29.15 -13.84
CA ALA A 148 0.11 28.45 -12.83
C ALA A 148 1.57 28.98 -12.73
N GLY A 149 1.91 29.99 -13.55
CA GLY A 149 3.26 30.49 -13.75
C GLY A 149 4.17 29.52 -14.48
N PHE A 150 3.61 28.64 -15.32
CA PHE A 150 4.38 27.86 -16.26
C PHE A 150 4.76 28.72 -17.46
N HIS A 151 6.05 28.82 -17.76
CA HIS A 151 6.56 29.45 -18.97
C HIS A 151 7.60 28.54 -19.61
N HIS A 152 7.41 28.20 -20.88
CA HIS A 152 8.29 27.24 -21.55
C HIS A 152 9.72 27.78 -21.71
N ASP A 153 10.69 27.10 -21.12
CA ASP A 153 12.10 27.45 -21.24
C ASP A 153 12.76 26.72 -22.41
N THR A 154 13.41 27.46 -23.31
CA THR A 154 14.21 26.83 -24.38
C THR A 154 15.47 26.18 -23.82
N ALA A 155 15.94 26.67 -22.66
CA ALA A 155 16.98 26.06 -21.85
C ALA A 155 16.78 26.40 -20.38
N ILE A 156 16.88 25.38 -19.52
CA ILE A 156 16.81 25.57 -18.06
C ILE A 156 18.16 26.08 -17.55
N ASP A 157 18.13 26.93 -16.52
CA ASP A 157 19.27 27.68 -15.99
C ASP A 157 19.94 28.63 -17.00
N ASP A 158 19.16 29.15 -17.97
CA ASP A 158 19.63 30.13 -18.95
C ASP A 158 18.88 31.47 -18.81
N VAL A 159 19.63 32.52 -18.46
CA VAL A 159 19.14 33.90 -18.30
C VAL A 159 18.56 34.49 -19.59
N LEU A 160 18.92 33.93 -20.75
CA LEU A 160 18.43 34.32 -22.07
C LEU A 160 17.18 33.55 -22.51
N SER A 161 16.77 32.52 -21.77
CA SER A 161 15.57 31.77 -22.08
C SER A 161 14.33 32.69 -22.05
N PRO A 162 13.46 32.65 -23.09
CA PRO A 162 12.24 33.46 -23.11
C PRO A 162 11.32 33.20 -21.91
N GLY A 163 11.25 31.94 -21.45
CA GLY A 163 10.45 31.55 -20.29
C GLY A 163 10.92 32.24 -19.00
N PHE A 164 12.22 32.14 -18.71
CA PHE A 164 12.86 32.86 -17.60
C PHE A 164 12.64 34.38 -17.67
N GLN A 165 12.79 34.98 -18.85
CA GLN A 165 12.57 36.41 -19.04
C GLN A 165 11.11 36.82 -18.78
N ALA A 166 10.15 35.99 -19.19
CA ALA A 166 8.73 36.22 -18.90
C ALA A 166 8.44 36.14 -17.39
N ARG A 167 9.02 35.16 -16.69
CA ARG A 167 8.91 35.04 -15.21
C ARG A 167 9.58 36.21 -14.47
N CYS A 168 10.73 36.68 -14.95
CA CYS A 168 11.35 37.91 -14.45
C CYS A 168 10.43 39.12 -14.62
N ALA A 169 9.83 39.27 -15.81
CA ALA A 169 8.95 40.39 -16.13
C ALA A 169 7.65 40.38 -15.33
N SER A 170 7.16 39.19 -14.92
CA SER A 170 5.92 39.07 -14.14
C SER A 170 6.05 39.62 -12.71
N ILE A 171 7.26 39.63 -12.14
CA ILE A 171 7.54 40.16 -10.80
C ILE A 171 8.22 41.55 -10.82
N HIS A 172 8.77 41.97 -11.96
CA HIS A 172 9.54 43.21 -12.05
C HIS A 172 8.63 44.46 -12.11
N ASN A 173 8.77 45.37 -11.14
CA ASN A 173 7.97 46.61 -11.00
C ASN A 173 6.46 46.40 -10.85
N GLN A 174 6.02 45.15 -10.67
CA GLN A 174 4.66 44.80 -10.32
C GLN A 174 4.69 44.46 -8.83
N GLY A 175 3.66 44.83 -8.08
CA GLY A 175 3.55 44.50 -6.66
C GLY A 175 3.40 42.98 -6.45
N ALA A 176 2.53 42.58 -5.54
CA ALA A 176 2.26 41.15 -5.38
C ALA A 176 1.65 40.54 -6.66
N VAL A 177 2.11 39.34 -7.03
CA VAL A 177 1.70 38.57 -8.20
C VAL A 177 0.75 37.46 -7.77
N GLN A 178 -0.30 37.23 -8.56
CA GLN A 178 -1.26 36.16 -8.31
C GLN A 178 -1.09 35.02 -9.31
N VAL A 179 -1.14 33.79 -8.82
CA VAL A 179 -1.03 32.55 -9.60
C VAL A 179 -2.05 31.53 -9.11
N ALA A 180 -2.50 30.65 -10.00
CA ALA A 180 -3.48 29.63 -9.68
C ALA A 180 -3.18 28.29 -10.34
N ALA A 181 -3.37 27.19 -9.62
CA ALA A 181 -3.20 25.84 -10.14
C ALA A 181 -4.30 24.90 -9.64
N ASN A 182 -4.69 23.97 -10.50
CA ASN A 182 -5.40 22.76 -10.09
C ASN A 182 -4.43 21.89 -9.29
N ILE A 183 -4.84 21.39 -8.13
CA ILE A 183 -3.92 20.59 -7.32
C ILE A 183 -3.78 19.21 -7.94
N SER A 184 -2.55 18.73 -8.11
CA SER A 184 -2.21 17.40 -8.63
C SER A 184 -2.47 16.30 -7.57
N ILE A 185 -3.75 16.17 -7.20
CA ILE A 185 -4.30 15.08 -6.41
C ILE A 185 -5.06 14.19 -7.38
N ASP A 186 -4.83 12.88 -7.34
CA ASP A 186 -5.33 11.95 -8.36
C ASP A 186 -6.87 12.01 -8.50
N LEU A 187 -7.56 12.17 -7.36
CA LEU A 187 -9.02 12.35 -7.32
C LEU A 187 -9.51 13.65 -7.99
N MET A 188 -8.67 14.68 -8.05
CA MET A 188 -8.96 15.95 -8.73
C MET A 188 -8.68 15.88 -10.24
N ASN A 189 -7.95 14.87 -10.71
CA ASN A 189 -7.63 14.72 -12.13
C ASN A 189 -8.69 13.93 -12.92
N GLN A 190 -9.64 13.27 -12.25
CA GLN A 190 -10.71 12.50 -12.88
C GLN A 190 -11.99 13.34 -13.13
N PRO A 191 -12.79 13.03 -14.17
CA PRO A 191 -13.89 13.90 -14.63
C PRO A 191 -15.20 13.79 -13.82
N ARG A 192 -15.36 12.78 -12.96
CA ARG A 192 -16.57 12.55 -12.16
C ARG A 192 -16.60 13.51 -10.97
N VAL A 193 -17.80 13.96 -10.62
CA VAL A 193 -18.04 14.80 -9.45
C VAL A 193 -17.96 13.95 -8.19
N LEU A 194 -17.45 14.53 -7.10
CA LEU A 194 -17.54 13.91 -5.78
C LEU A 194 -18.98 14.05 -5.27
N LEU A 195 -19.51 12.97 -4.71
CA LEU A 195 -20.86 12.95 -4.15
C LEU A 195 -21.06 13.99 -3.05
N ASN A 196 -22.31 14.38 -2.88
CA ASN A 196 -22.74 15.19 -1.76
C ASN A 196 -22.46 14.49 -0.41
N CYS A 197 -22.54 15.24 0.71
CA CYS A 197 -22.21 14.74 2.05
C CYS A 197 -20.76 14.21 2.23
N CYS A 198 -19.82 14.58 1.36
CA CYS A 198 -18.39 14.32 1.54
C CYS A 198 -17.72 15.56 2.12
N ASN A 199 -17.38 15.61 3.41
CA ASN A 199 -16.64 16.73 3.99
C ASN A 199 -15.17 16.64 3.60
N VAL A 200 -14.72 17.50 2.68
CA VAL A 200 -13.35 17.48 2.15
C VAL A 200 -12.49 18.53 2.85
N LYS A 201 -11.56 18.08 3.69
CA LYS A 201 -10.51 18.92 4.29
C LYS A 201 -9.20 18.74 3.53
N LEU A 202 -8.68 19.83 2.99
CA LEU A 202 -7.36 19.87 2.36
C LEU A 202 -6.40 20.66 3.25
N THR A 203 -5.25 20.08 3.57
CA THR A 203 -4.15 20.75 4.27
C THR A 203 -2.93 20.78 3.37
N VAL A 204 -2.34 21.95 3.18
CA VAL A 204 -1.19 22.19 2.29
C VAL A 204 -0.03 22.80 3.07
N TYR A 205 1.20 22.35 2.79
CA TYR A 205 2.43 22.89 3.36
C TYR A 205 3.28 23.49 2.23
N PRO A 206 3.73 24.75 2.38
CA PRO A 206 4.52 25.40 1.35
C PRO A 206 5.99 24.95 1.33
N ASN A 207 6.65 25.16 0.19
CA ASN A 207 8.10 25.02 0.02
C ASN A 207 8.86 26.25 0.54
N ASP A 208 10.15 26.06 0.78
CA ASP A 208 11.05 27.09 1.27
C ASP A 208 11.49 28.05 0.13
N SER A 209 11.88 29.28 0.47
CA SER A 209 12.24 30.30 -0.53
C SER A 209 13.37 29.88 -1.47
N HIS A 210 14.34 29.10 -0.97
CA HIS A 210 15.46 28.60 -1.77
C HIS A 210 15.03 27.58 -2.84
N PHE A 211 13.86 26.95 -2.70
CA PHE A 211 13.29 26.08 -3.74
C PHE A 211 12.41 26.87 -4.73
N LEU A 212 11.81 27.97 -4.28
CA LEU A 212 10.81 28.72 -5.02
C LEU A 212 11.37 29.85 -5.89
N ILE A 213 12.63 30.20 -5.73
CA ILE A 213 13.27 31.32 -6.42
C ILE A 213 14.48 30.81 -7.18
N GLU A 214 14.59 31.25 -8.43
CA GLU A 214 15.78 31.09 -9.26
C GLU A 214 16.41 32.48 -9.51
N SER A 215 17.73 32.57 -9.41
CA SER A 215 18.47 33.82 -9.51
C SER A 215 19.82 33.66 -10.21
N PHE A 216 20.24 34.71 -10.91
CA PHE A 216 21.49 34.79 -11.67
C PHE A 216 22.20 36.11 -11.37
N ASN A 217 23.53 36.07 -11.40
CA ASN A 217 24.40 37.23 -11.10
C ASN A 217 24.12 37.87 -9.73
N ARG A 218 23.67 37.06 -8.76
CA ARG A 218 23.43 37.47 -7.37
C ARG A 218 24.74 37.55 -6.61
N ASP A 219 24.88 38.53 -5.72
CA ASP A 219 25.94 38.48 -4.71
C ASP A 219 25.65 37.29 -3.78
N PRO A 220 26.59 36.34 -3.59
CA PRO A 220 26.37 35.19 -2.71
C PRO A 220 25.86 35.55 -1.31
N GLN A 221 26.17 36.75 -0.78
CA GLN A 221 25.69 37.23 0.52
C GLN A 221 24.28 37.81 0.50
N GLN A 222 23.74 38.16 -0.68
CA GLN A 222 22.40 38.73 -0.84
C GLN A 222 21.37 37.60 -0.92
N ASP A 223 20.61 37.37 0.15
CA ASP A 223 19.53 36.37 0.16
C ASP A 223 18.21 36.93 -0.41
N LEU A 224 17.32 36.04 -0.87
CA LEU A 224 16.01 36.35 -1.42
C LEU A 224 14.92 35.56 -0.70
N LYS A 225 13.81 36.22 -0.40
CA LYS A 225 12.69 35.65 0.35
C LYS A 225 11.42 35.64 -0.46
N PHE A 226 10.80 34.48 -0.57
CA PHE A 226 9.48 34.29 -1.18
C PHE A 226 8.40 34.52 -0.11
N GLN A 227 7.59 35.57 -0.27
CA GLN A 227 6.55 35.93 0.70
C GLN A 227 5.16 35.68 0.11
N ILE A 228 4.44 34.72 0.69
CA ILE A 228 3.01 34.52 0.40
C ILE A 228 2.23 35.60 1.15
N ARG A 229 1.40 36.36 0.42
CA ARG A 229 0.55 37.43 0.93
C ARG A 229 -0.88 36.96 1.20
N ASP A 230 -1.41 36.13 0.32
CA ASP A 230 -2.76 35.59 0.42
C ASP A 230 -2.85 34.21 -0.22
N VAL A 231 -3.77 33.38 0.28
CA VAL A 231 -4.08 32.07 -0.28
C VAL A 231 -5.54 31.70 -0.03
N TYR A 232 -6.21 31.25 -1.08
CA TYR A 232 -7.58 30.73 -1.00
C TYR A 232 -7.81 29.62 -2.03
N ALA A 233 -8.83 28.80 -1.81
CA ALA A 233 -9.28 27.80 -2.77
C ALA A 233 -10.48 28.33 -3.56
N LEU A 234 -10.50 28.10 -4.87
CA LEU A 234 -11.64 28.37 -5.73
C LEU A 234 -12.26 27.03 -6.14
N VAL A 235 -13.51 26.81 -5.73
CA VAL A 235 -14.19 25.52 -5.86
C VAL A 235 -15.43 25.63 -6.74
N ASN A 236 -15.63 24.65 -7.63
CA ASN A 236 -16.86 24.52 -8.41
C ASN A 236 -17.81 23.45 -7.82
N GLU A 237 -19.08 23.81 -7.67
CA GLU A 237 -20.12 22.92 -7.15
C GLU A 237 -21.30 22.84 -8.12
N PHE A 238 -21.94 21.67 -8.18
CA PHE A 238 -23.18 21.46 -8.91
C PHE A 238 -24.37 21.23 -7.97
N ASP A 239 -25.50 21.82 -8.33
CA ASP A 239 -26.80 21.49 -7.77
C ASP A 239 -27.56 20.66 -8.81
N LEU A 240 -27.99 19.46 -8.44
CA LEU A 240 -28.70 18.53 -9.33
C LEU A 240 -30.21 18.59 -9.10
N THR A 241 -31.00 18.13 -10.07
CA THR A 241 -32.44 17.93 -9.87
C THR A 241 -32.70 16.87 -8.80
N ASP A 242 -33.83 16.97 -8.10
CA ASP A 242 -34.23 16.00 -7.08
C ASP A 242 -34.35 14.59 -7.65
N GLY A 243 -34.88 14.46 -8.88
CA GLY A 243 -35.01 13.17 -9.56
C GLY A 243 -33.66 12.48 -9.79
N LEU A 244 -32.66 13.23 -10.28
CA LEU A 244 -31.31 12.70 -10.49
C LEU A 244 -30.60 12.40 -9.16
N SER A 245 -30.75 13.28 -8.17
CA SER A 245 -30.17 13.10 -6.84
C SER A 245 -30.71 11.83 -6.16
N ASN A 246 -32.02 11.60 -6.24
CA ASN A 246 -32.67 10.40 -5.69
C ASN A 246 -32.24 9.12 -6.41
N ALA A 247 -32.09 9.18 -7.75
CA ALA A 247 -31.59 8.04 -8.53
C ALA A 247 -30.15 7.68 -8.16
N LEU A 248 -29.29 8.69 -7.96
CA LEU A 248 -27.93 8.49 -7.47
C LEU A 248 -27.94 7.85 -6.06
N GLU A 249 -28.76 8.34 -5.13
CA GLU A 249 -28.85 7.76 -3.78
C GLU A 249 -29.29 6.29 -3.80
N ALA A 250 -30.29 5.96 -4.64
CA ALA A 250 -30.72 4.58 -4.82
C ALA A 250 -29.58 3.70 -5.35
N ALA A 251 -28.79 4.19 -6.30
CA ALA A 251 -27.63 3.47 -6.83
C ALA A 251 -26.52 3.26 -5.77
N VAL A 252 -26.29 4.23 -4.87
CA VAL A 252 -25.35 4.08 -3.74
C VAL A 252 -25.78 2.93 -2.83
N LEU A 253 -27.07 2.84 -2.52
CA LEU A 253 -27.63 1.79 -1.66
C LEU A 253 -27.60 0.41 -2.33
N GLU A 254 -27.88 0.34 -3.63
CA GLU A 254 -27.89 -0.90 -4.40
C GLU A 254 -26.49 -1.49 -4.57
N HIS A 255 -25.54 -0.70 -5.07
CA HIS A 255 -24.19 -1.17 -5.39
C HIS A 255 -23.28 -1.27 -4.17
N LYS A 256 -23.68 -0.67 -3.03
CA LYS A 256 -22.97 -0.65 -1.74
C LYS A 256 -21.58 -0.02 -1.76
N GLN A 257 -21.02 0.33 -2.91
CA GLN A 257 -19.74 1.03 -3.07
C GLN A 257 -19.78 1.91 -4.32
N ILE A 258 -19.31 3.15 -4.20
CA ILE A 258 -19.13 4.06 -5.34
C ILE A 258 -17.66 4.06 -5.71
N GLN A 259 -17.34 3.84 -6.98
CA GLN A 259 -15.97 3.71 -7.44
C GLN A 259 -15.59 4.83 -8.43
N TYR A 260 -14.40 5.39 -8.21
CA TYR A 260 -13.75 6.42 -9.01
C TYR A 260 -12.50 5.81 -9.66
N PRO A 261 -12.60 5.40 -10.93
CA PRO A 261 -11.44 4.96 -11.68
C PRO A 261 -10.53 6.16 -11.98
N MET A 262 -9.24 6.03 -11.71
CA MET A 262 -8.26 7.09 -11.95
C MET A 262 -6.89 6.53 -12.30
N ILE A 263 -6.09 7.38 -12.94
CA ILE A 263 -4.65 7.18 -13.04
C ILE A 263 -4.02 7.92 -11.86
N SER A 264 -3.33 7.18 -11.02
CA SER A 264 -2.61 7.70 -9.88
C SER A 264 -1.15 7.91 -10.24
N SER A 265 -0.65 9.12 -10.05
CA SER A 265 0.75 9.44 -10.30
C SER A 265 1.51 9.52 -8.97
N GLN A 266 2.65 8.81 -8.91
CA GLN A 266 3.53 8.79 -7.74
C GLN A 266 4.94 9.19 -8.13
N VAL A 267 5.64 9.87 -7.22
CA VAL A 267 7.04 10.25 -7.39
C VAL A 267 7.88 9.67 -6.26
N ARG A 268 8.91 8.92 -6.63
CA ARG A 268 9.96 8.44 -5.72
C ARG A 268 11.29 9.03 -6.17
N SER A 269 12.22 9.14 -5.23
CA SER A 269 13.57 9.59 -5.53
C SER A 269 14.57 8.88 -4.64
N PHE A 270 15.79 8.75 -5.13
CA PHE A 270 16.91 8.21 -4.36
C PHE A 270 18.19 8.99 -4.70
N TYR A 271 19.04 9.14 -3.68
CA TYR A 271 20.31 9.85 -3.79
C TYR A 271 21.39 8.93 -4.38
N ILE A 272 22.22 9.48 -5.24
CA ILE A 272 23.39 8.84 -5.83
C ILE A 272 24.60 9.64 -5.37
N GLU A 273 25.51 8.96 -4.67
CA GLU A 273 26.72 9.54 -4.12
C GLU A 273 27.63 10.15 -5.20
N PRO A 274 28.46 11.14 -4.84
CA PRO A 274 29.46 11.69 -5.75
C PRO A 274 30.52 10.66 -6.14
N ASN A 275 31.19 10.89 -7.28
CA ASN A 275 32.28 10.06 -7.76
C ASN A 275 31.93 8.57 -7.96
N ARG A 276 30.69 8.29 -8.39
CA ARG A 276 30.21 6.96 -8.76
C ARG A 276 30.17 6.79 -10.27
N LEU A 277 30.31 5.55 -10.74
CA LEU A 277 30.09 5.15 -12.14
C LEU A 277 28.80 4.33 -12.31
N ASP A 278 28.10 4.04 -11.22
CA ASP A 278 26.90 3.22 -11.21
C ASP A 278 25.98 3.62 -10.05
N ALA A 279 24.69 3.35 -10.25
CA ALA A 279 23.70 3.24 -9.19
C ALA A 279 23.07 1.84 -9.28
N PRO A 280 23.27 0.95 -8.28
CA PRO A 280 22.73 -0.41 -8.30
C PRO A 280 21.20 -0.41 -8.25
N ALA A 281 20.59 -1.59 -8.30
CA ALA A 281 19.13 -1.73 -8.33
C ALA A 281 18.50 -1.12 -7.07
N ASN A 282 17.83 0.01 -7.24
CA ASN A 282 17.07 0.66 -6.19
C ASN A 282 15.60 0.34 -6.41
N THR A 283 15.01 -0.46 -5.52
CA THR A 283 13.58 -0.77 -5.56
C THR A 283 12.76 0.43 -5.07
N LEU A 284 11.88 0.94 -5.93
CA LEU A 284 11.11 2.18 -5.69
C LEU A 284 9.63 1.92 -5.42
N PHE A 285 9.06 0.92 -6.08
CA PHE A 285 7.66 0.54 -5.94
C PHE A 285 7.58 -0.97 -5.71
N THR A 286 6.80 -1.41 -4.72
CA THR A 286 6.73 -2.82 -4.30
C THR A 286 5.33 -3.42 -4.38
N SER A 287 4.30 -2.59 -4.58
CA SER A 287 2.91 -2.98 -4.42
C SER A 287 2.18 -3.21 -5.73
N LYS A 288 2.53 -2.48 -6.78
CA LYS A 288 1.82 -2.49 -8.06
C LYS A 288 2.75 -2.19 -9.20
N MET A 289 2.51 -2.82 -10.34
CA MET A 289 3.14 -2.50 -11.61
C MET A 289 2.62 -1.16 -12.14
N PRO A 290 3.51 -0.19 -12.45
CA PRO A 290 3.15 1.04 -13.15
C PRO A 290 2.72 0.76 -14.58
N ARG A 291 1.90 1.65 -15.15
CA ARG A 291 1.62 1.73 -16.58
C ARG A 291 2.86 2.14 -17.35
N ARG A 292 3.51 3.20 -16.86
CA ARG A 292 4.71 3.80 -17.44
C ARG A 292 5.49 4.57 -16.39
N ILE A 293 6.78 4.75 -16.65
CA ILE A 293 7.73 5.39 -15.75
C ILE A 293 8.53 6.43 -16.52
N PHE A 294 8.80 7.55 -15.86
CA PHE A 294 9.67 8.62 -16.33
C PHE A 294 10.79 8.87 -15.32
N VAL A 295 12.03 8.95 -15.78
CA VAL A 295 13.23 9.06 -14.94
C VAL A 295 14.02 10.30 -15.35
N GLY A 296 14.31 11.17 -14.38
CA GLY A 296 15.16 12.35 -14.56
C GLY A 296 16.24 12.42 -13.48
N LEU A 297 17.40 12.98 -13.83
CA LEU A 297 18.51 13.20 -12.91
C LEU A 297 18.70 14.69 -12.63
N VAL A 298 18.86 15.05 -11.37
CA VAL A 298 19.02 16.43 -10.92
C VAL A 298 20.14 16.53 -9.89
N GLU A 299 20.88 17.64 -9.90
CA GLU A 299 21.92 17.92 -8.90
C GLU A 299 21.33 18.02 -7.49
N ALA A 300 22.05 17.51 -6.48
CA ALA A 300 21.49 17.36 -5.15
C ALA A 300 21.19 18.69 -4.44
N ASP A 301 21.97 19.73 -4.70
CA ASP A 301 21.70 21.08 -4.18
C ASP A 301 20.45 21.69 -4.82
N ALA A 302 20.25 21.52 -6.13
CA ALA A 302 19.03 21.93 -6.81
C ALA A 302 17.80 21.19 -6.27
N TYR A 303 17.88 19.87 -6.07
CA TYR A 303 16.79 19.06 -5.51
C TYR A 303 16.36 19.51 -4.11
N ASN A 304 17.32 19.85 -3.25
CA ASN A 304 17.06 20.31 -1.89
C ASN A 304 16.66 21.80 -1.81
N GLY A 305 16.78 22.54 -2.91
CA GLY A 305 16.53 23.97 -3.01
C GLY A 305 17.82 24.79 -3.07
N SER A 306 17.99 25.55 -4.15
CA SER A 306 19.08 26.49 -4.37
C SER A 306 18.57 27.73 -5.11
N LEU A 307 19.03 28.91 -4.70
CA LEU A 307 18.74 30.14 -5.43
C LEU A 307 19.45 30.23 -6.78
N ASP A 308 20.50 29.42 -6.99
CA ASP A 308 21.37 29.54 -8.15
C ASP A 308 21.12 28.42 -9.18
N LYS A 309 20.28 27.42 -8.85
CA LYS A 309 19.99 26.27 -9.71
C LYS A 309 18.52 25.87 -9.64
N SER A 310 17.92 25.61 -10.80
CA SER A 310 16.55 25.11 -10.88
C SER A 310 16.44 23.64 -10.43
N PRO A 311 15.50 23.28 -9.52
CA PRO A 311 15.19 21.88 -9.20
C PRO A 311 14.66 21.07 -10.39
N PHE A 312 14.30 21.74 -11.49
CA PHE A 312 13.74 21.10 -12.69
C PHE A 312 14.74 20.96 -13.83
N ASN A 313 16.03 21.22 -13.60
CA ASN A 313 17.09 21.07 -14.60
C ASN A 313 17.54 19.60 -14.70
N PHE A 314 16.90 18.82 -15.58
CA PHE A 314 17.23 17.41 -15.79
C PHE A 314 18.35 17.23 -16.80
N LYS A 315 19.55 16.89 -16.33
CA LYS A 315 20.76 16.73 -17.15
C LYS A 315 21.16 15.27 -17.31
N PRO A 316 21.91 14.91 -18.37
CA PRO A 316 22.32 13.52 -18.58
C PRO A 316 23.38 13.02 -17.58
N HIS A 317 24.19 13.91 -16.99
CA HIS A 317 25.25 13.57 -16.02
C HIS A 317 26.16 12.40 -16.46
N GLY A 318 26.48 12.31 -17.74
CA GLY A 318 27.34 11.23 -18.27
C GLY A 318 26.69 9.84 -18.27
N ILE A 319 25.37 9.75 -18.11
CA ILE A 319 24.67 8.46 -18.11
C ILE A 319 24.92 7.70 -19.42
N SER A 320 25.30 6.43 -19.27
CA SER A 320 25.60 5.53 -20.39
C SER A 320 24.47 4.54 -20.62
N ASP A 321 23.72 4.19 -19.58
CA ASP A 321 22.73 3.12 -19.64
C ASP A 321 21.73 3.17 -18.47
N ILE A 322 20.49 2.71 -18.70
CA ILE A 322 19.36 2.75 -17.76
C ILE A 322 18.55 1.48 -17.89
N HIS A 323 18.22 0.85 -16.76
CA HIS A 323 17.35 -0.30 -16.72
C HIS A 323 16.23 -0.15 -15.69
N ILE A 324 15.05 -0.64 -16.06
CA ILE A 324 13.91 -0.84 -15.19
C ILE A 324 13.67 -2.34 -15.05
N ASP A 325 13.78 -2.86 -13.84
CA ASP A 325 13.47 -4.25 -13.52
C ASP A 325 12.06 -4.33 -12.94
N TYR A 326 11.19 -5.15 -13.53
CA TYR A 326 9.80 -5.38 -13.08
C TYR A 326 9.32 -6.75 -13.54
N CYS A 327 8.47 -7.42 -12.75
CA CYS A 327 7.88 -8.74 -13.06
C CYS A 327 8.89 -9.80 -13.55
N GLY A 328 10.12 -9.81 -13.00
CA GLY A 328 11.19 -10.73 -13.45
C GLY A 328 11.78 -10.39 -14.83
N MET A 329 11.39 -9.27 -15.42
CA MET A 329 11.87 -8.76 -16.69
C MET A 329 12.71 -7.48 -16.49
N THR A 330 13.57 -7.19 -17.46
CA THR A 330 14.33 -5.94 -17.53
C THR A 330 14.01 -5.22 -18.83
N ILE A 331 13.72 -3.93 -18.76
CA ILE A 331 13.62 -3.03 -19.92
C ILE A 331 14.65 -1.91 -19.85
N PRO A 332 15.22 -1.46 -20.98
CA PRO A 332 15.06 -2.04 -22.31
C PRO A 332 15.74 -3.42 -22.40
N GLY A 333 15.17 -4.33 -23.22
CA GLY A 333 15.71 -5.69 -23.36
C GLY A 333 17.12 -5.74 -23.97
N ARG A 334 17.50 -4.69 -24.70
CA ARG A 334 18.87 -4.40 -25.10
C ARG A 334 19.33 -3.13 -24.36
N PRO A 335 20.43 -3.18 -23.60
CA PRO A 335 20.95 -2.01 -22.90
C PRO A 335 21.23 -0.85 -23.86
N PHE A 336 21.03 0.37 -23.37
CA PHE A 336 21.43 1.55 -24.13
C PHE A 336 22.95 1.66 -24.21
N SER A 337 23.42 2.34 -25.25
CA SER A 337 24.81 2.76 -25.39
C SER A 337 24.84 4.28 -25.54
N LEU A 338 24.43 4.98 -24.48
CA LEU A 338 24.25 6.42 -24.50
C LEU A 338 25.60 7.15 -24.58
N ASP A 339 25.63 8.15 -25.45
CA ASP A 339 26.77 9.03 -25.68
C ASP A 339 26.27 10.41 -26.11
N PHE A 340 25.94 11.25 -25.15
CA PHE A 340 25.44 12.60 -25.42
C PHE A 340 26.44 13.45 -26.23
N PRO A 341 27.75 13.49 -25.91
CA PRO A 341 28.74 14.21 -26.72
C PRO A 341 28.79 13.77 -28.19
N ASN A 342 28.71 12.45 -28.45
CA ASN A 342 28.73 11.91 -29.82
C ASN A 342 27.34 11.73 -30.45
N ASN A 343 26.30 12.35 -29.90
CA ASN A 343 24.91 12.29 -30.36
C ASN A 343 24.26 10.89 -30.37
N LYS A 344 24.76 9.92 -29.59
CA LYS A 344 24.12 8.60 -29.42
C LYS A 344 23.11 8.64 -28.26
N PHE A 345 22.02 9.37 -28.43
CA PHE A 345 20.92 9.43 -27.45
C PHE A 345 19.54 9.39 -28.10
N ILE A 346 19.50 9.30 -29.43
CA ILE A 346 18.28 9.39 -30.24
C ILE A 346 17.27 8.30 -29.90
N GLU A 347 17.74 7.08 -29.60
CA GLU A 347 16.88 5.97 -29.21
C GLU A 347 16.09 6.29 -27.93
N ALA A 348 16.76 6.81 -26.91
CA ALA A 348 16.12 7.24 -25.66
C ALA A 348 15.16 8.42 -25.88
N TYR A 349 15.50 9.38 -26.75
CA TYR A 349 14.61 10.49 -27.10
C TYR A 349 13.34 10.00 -27.82
N ILE A 350 13.46 9.09 -28.79
CA ILE A 350 12.31 8.49 -29.47
C ILE A 350 11.47 7.70 -28.47
N GLN A 351 12.10 6.92 -27.58
CA GLN A 351 11.38 6.14 -26.57
C GLN A 351 10.56 7.03 -25.61
N LEU A 352 11.09 8.20 -25.22
CA LEU A 352 10.32 9.19 -24.46
C LEU A 352 9.05 9.61 -25.22
N GLN A 353 9.17 9.91 -26.52
CA GLN A 353 8.05 10.35 -27.35
C GLN A 353 7.03 9.23 -27.60
N GLU A 354 7.48 7.98 -27.77
CA GLU A 354 6.62 6.78 -27.85
C GLU A 354 5.85 6.57 -26.55
N THR A 355 6.52 6.65 -25.39
CA THR A 355 5.90 6.49 -24.05
C THR A 355 4.82 7.54 -23.75
N LEU A 356 4.87 8.68 -24.44
CA LEU A 356 3.87 9.75 -24.35
C LEU A 356 2.78 9.64 -25.43
N GLY A 357 2.92 8.71 -26.38
CA GLY A 357 1.97 8.51 -27.48
C GLY A 357 2.04 9.60 -28.57
N HIS A 358 3.15 10.33 -28.65
CA HIS A 358 3.34 11.42 -29.61
C HIS A 358 3.81 10.92 -30.99
N THR A 359 4.45 9.76 -31.05
CA THR A 359 4.97 9.24 -32.32
C THR A 359 3.83 8.79 -33.24
N ARG A 360 3.89 9.23 -34.50
CA ARG A 360 2.89 8.93 -35.56
C ARG A 360 1.45 9.37 -35.22
N ASN A 361 1.31 10.39 -34.38
CA ASN A 361 0.03 11.05 -34.08
C ASN A 361 0.11 12.54 -34.44
N ASN A 362 -0.92 13.08 -35.10
CA ASN A 362 -0.95 14.49 -35.52
C ASN A 362 -1.53 15.44 -34.46
N PHE A 363 -1.95 14.92 -33.31
CA PHE A 363 -2.76 15.66 -32.34
C PHE A 363 -2.11 15.85 -30.96
N SER A 364 -0.87 15.40 -30.74
CA SER A 364 -0.20 15.56 -29.44
C SER A 364 1.32 15.74 -29.56
N THR A 365 1.88 16.64 -28.76
CA THR A 365 3.33 16.87 -28.59
C THR A 365 3.60 17.34 -27.15
N ASN A 366 4.86 17.31 -26.71
CA ASN A 366 5.29 17.83 -25.40
C ASN A 366 6.24 19.05 -25.49
N SER A 367 6.49 19.59 -26.68
CA SER A 367 7.42 20.71 -26.91
C SER A 367 8.88 20.46 -26.50
N ILE A 368 9.27 19.22 -26.17
CA ILE A 368 10.67 18.88 -25.87
C ILE A 368 11.34 18.49 -27.17
N SER A 369 12.20 19.37 -27.68
CA SER A 369 13.00 19.06 -28.87
C SER A 369 14.17 18.11 -28.55
N MET A 370 14.71 17.46 -29.58
CA MET A 370 15.92 16.63 -29.47
C MET A 370 17.10 17.39 -28.83
N ASN A 371 17.27 18.67 -29.16
CA ASN A 371 18.35 19.49 -28.58
C ASN A 371 18.09 19.78 -27.10
N MET A 372 16.83 20.00 -26.73
CA MET A 372 16.45 20.23 -25.34
C MET A 372 16.71 19.00 -24.47
N PHE A 373 16.34 17.83 -24.99
CA PHE A 373 16.63 16.54 -24.37
C PHE A 373 18.13 16.29 -24.21
N LYS A 374 18.95 16.72 -25.17
CA LYS A 374 20.40 16.48 -25.17
C LYS A 374 21.13 17.23 -24.06
N GLU A 375 20.89 18.53 -23.95
CA GLU A 375 21.78 19.42 -23.17
C GLU A 375 21.09 20.62 -22.51
N ARG A 376 19.78 20.83 -22.68
CA ARG A 376 19.09 22.04 -22.20
C ARG A 376 18.17 21.82 -20.98
N GLY A 377 18.41 20.75 -20.23
CA GLY A 377 17.71 20.47 -18.97
C GLY A 377 16.43 19.64 -19.09
N TYR A 378 16.20 18.98 -20.23
CA TYR A 378 15.01 18.14 -20.46
C TYR A 378 15.35 16.67 -20.71
N THR A 379 16.45 16.17 -20.14
CA THR A 379 16.84 14.76 -20.28
C THR A 379 15.99 13.88 -19.36
N ILE A 380 14.84 13.41 -19.86
CA ILE A 380 13.88 12.57 -19.13
C ILE A 380 13.66 11.26 -19.90
N PHE A 381 13.93 10.11 -19.29
CA PHE A 381 13.77 8.80 -19.93
C PHE A 381 12.38 8.24 -19.67
N GLY A 382 11.68 7.78 -20.71
CA GLY A 382 10.33 7.22 -20.61
C GLY A 382 10.33 5.72 -20.91
N PHE A 383 9.58 4.95 -20.12
CA PHE A 383 9.41 3.50 -20.28
C PHE A 383 7.94 3.10 -20.13
N GLU A 384 7.40 2.36 -21.10
CA GLU A 384 6.11 1.69 -21.00
C GLU A 384 6.30 0.31 -20.37
N LEU A 385 5.50 0.03 -19.34
CA LEU A 385 5.50 -1.26 -18.66
C LEU A 385 4.22 -2.04 -19.01
N SER A 386 3.11 -1.32 -19.19
CA SER A 386 1.79 -1.87 -19.50
C SER A 386 1.46 -1.84 -20.99
N PRO A 387 0.82 -2.89 -21.56
CA PRO A 387 0.32 -2.87 -22.93
C PRO A 387 -0.76 -1.82 -23.20
N VAL A 388 -1.42 -1.32 -22.14
CA VAL A 388 -2.45 -0.28 -22.26
C VAL A 388 -1.91 1.10 -21.87
N ALA A 389 -0.60 1.27 -21.66
CA ALA A 389 0.00 2.48 -21.07
C ALA A 389 -0.57 3.82 -21.60
N LEU A 390 -0.88 3.90 -22.90
CA LEU A 390 -1.39 5.10 -23.58
C LEU A 390 -2.93 5.25 -23.57
N ASP A 391 -3.69 4.19 -23.29
CA ASP A 391 -5.16 4.22 -23.29
C ASP A 391 -5.73 4.36 -21.87
N ASN A 392 -6.02 5.60 -21.49
CA ASN A 392 -6.57 5.94 -20.17
C ASN A 392 -8.00 5.42 -19.92
N SER A 393 -8.66 4.84 -20.93
CA SER A 393 -9.99 4.22 -20.78
C SER A 393 -9.92 2.75 -20.36
N LEU A 394 -8.74 2.14 -20.43
CA LEU A 394 -8.52 0.72 -20.14
C LEU A 394 -7.67 0.55 -18.87
N PHE A 395 -8.09 -0.40 -18.03
CA PHE A 395 -7.30 -0.87 -16.89
C PHE A 395 -6.59 -2.17 -17.22
N GLU A 396 -5.34 -2.28 -16.78
CA GLU A 396 -4.66 -3.56 -16.75
C GLU A 396 -4.98 -4.30 -15.45
N LEU A 397 -4.93 -5.64 -15.52
CA LEU A 397 -5.01 -6.48 -14.34
C LEU A 397 -3.83 -6.15 -13.41
N VAL A 398 -4.13 -5.83 -12.15
CA VAL A 398 -3.13 -5.40 -11.16
C VAL A 398 -2.14 -6.53 -10.91
N ARG A 399 -0.90 -6.36 -11.37
CA ARG A 399 0.21 -7.25 -11.03
C ARG A 399 1.00 -6.63 -9.89
N GLN A 400 1.15 -7.38 -8.80
CA GLN A 400 2.07 -7.00 -7.73
C GLN A 400 3.49 -7.26 -8.21
N THR A 401 4.37 -6.27 -8.07
CA THR A 401 5.76 -6.42 -8.47
C THR A 401 6.65 -5.40 -7.78
N ASN A 402 7.92 -5.77 -7.64
CA ASN A 402 8.98 -4.86 -7.28
C ASN A 402 9.52 -4.22 -8.55
N VAL A 403 9.45 -2.89 -8.60
CA VAL A 403 10.03 -2.08 -9.66
C VAL A 403 11.31 -1.47 -9.15
N SER A 404 12.41 -1.77 -9.82
CA SER A 404 13.73 -1.24 -9.49
C SER A 404 14.34 -0.49 -10.65
N VAL A 405 15.11 0.55 -10.34
CA VAL A 405 15.85 1.35 -11.33
C VAL A 405 17.35 1.12 -11.12
N ARG A 406 18.06 0.86 -12.22
CA ARG A 406 19.53 0.75 -12.29
C ARG A 406 20.07 1.74 -13.30
N LEU A 407 21.19 2.38 -12.96
CA LEU A 407 21.82 3.38 -13.82
C LEU A 407 23.32 3.10 -13.91
N ASN A 408 23.89 3.26 -15.09
CA ASN A 408 25.35 3.26 -15.29
C ASN A 408 25.78 4.59 -15.90
N PHE A 409 26.95 5.07 -15.50
CA PHE A 409 27.54 6.31 -15.94
C PHE A 409 28.88 6.03 -16.62
N ARG A 410 29.17 6.82 -17.65
CA ARG A 410 30.48 6.86 -18.29
C ARG A 410 31.45 7.74 -17.50
N ASP A 411 30.93 8.87 -17.04
CA ASP A 411 31.68 9.86 -16.28
C ASP A 411 31.33 9.73 -14.79
N LEU A 412 32.24 10.16 -13.92
CA LEU A 412 31.98 10.19 -12.49
C LEU A 412 30.83 11.15 -12.18
N THR A 413 29.91 10.73 -11.30
CA THR A 413 28.85 11.61 -10.80
C THR A 413 29.44 12.86 -10.12
N PRO A 414 28.79 14.04 -10.23
CA PRO A 414 29.28 15.32 -9.68
C PRO A 414 29.62 15.27 -8.19
N GLU A 415 30.55 16.12 -7.72
CA GLU A 415 31.00 16.16 -6.31
C GLU A 415 29.90 16.40 -5.27
N GLY A 416 28.79 17.05 -5.65
CA GLY A 416 27.62 17.22 -4.77
C GLY A 416 26.66 16.01 -4.72
N GLY A 417 26.89 15.02 -5.58
CA GLY A 417 25.94 13.94 -5.85
C GLY A 417 24.71 14.41 -6.64
N ILE A 418 23.85 13.45 -6.99
CA ILE A 418 22.65 13.69 -7.79
C ILE A 418 21.47 12.90 -7.21
N TYR A 419 20.25 13.38 -7.40
CA TYR A 419 19.04 12.61 -7.17
C TYR A 419 18.52 12.04 -8.49
N CYS A 420 18.15 10.76 -8.45
CA CYS A 420 17.29 10.16 -9.46
C CYS A 420 15.84 10.36 -9.03
N VAL A 421 15.07 11.09 -9.83
CA VAL A 421 13.64 11.35 -9.60
C VAL A 421 12.84 10.54 -10.59
N VAL A 422 11.92 9.73 -10.05
CA VAL A 422 11.14 8.75 -10.82
C VAL A 422 9.66 9.05 -10.64
N TYR A 423 9.01 9.46 -11.72
CA TYR A 423 7.57 9.64 -11.81
C TYR A 423 6.96 8.39 -12.47
N ALA A 424 5.93 7.82 -11.85
CA ALA A 424 5.27 6.61 -12.33
C ALA A 424 3.75 6.76 -12.25
N GLU A 425 3.06 6.23 -13.26
CA GLU A 425 1.59 6.23 -13.32
C GLU A 425 1.05 4.84 -13.07
N PHE A 426 0.00 4.74 -12.27
CA PHE A 426 -0.63 3.50 -11.85
C PHE A 426 -2.13 3.54 -12.10
N ASP A 427 -2.69 2.40 -12.41
CA ASP A 427 -4.13 2.23 -12.31
C ASP A 427 -4.55 2.33 -10.84
N GLN A 428 -5.61 3.07 -10.52
CA GLN A 428 -6.14 3.10 -9.16
C GLN A 428 -7.66 3.19 -9.19
N LEU A 429 -8.26 2.49 -8.22
CA LEU A 429 -9.69 2.59 -7.94
C LEU A 429 -9.84 3.19 -6.55
N PHE A 430 -10.35 4.41 -6.48
CA PHE A 430 -10.76 5.01 -5.22
C PHE A 430 -12.22 4.68 -4.99
N ALA A 431 -12.59 4.19 -3.81
CA ALA A 431 -13.97 3.85 -3.50
C ALA A 431 -14.49 4.58 -2.27
N LEU A 432 -15.78 4.84 -2.24
CA LEU A 432 -16.52 5.32 -1.08
C LEU A 432 -17.52 4.25 -0.63
N ASP A 433 -17.65 4.08 0.68
CA ASP A 433 -18.72 3.28 1.29
C ASP A 433 -20.09 3.99 1.17
N PRO A 434 -21.21 3.36 1.55
CA PRO A 434 -22.54 3.99 1.49
C PRO A 434 -22.67 5.24 2.40
N LEU A 435 -21.81 5.35 3.40
CA LEU A 435 -21.71 6.49 4.32
C LEU A 435 -20.76 7.58 3.79
N ARG A 436 -20.30 7.47 2.53
CA ARG A 436 -19.35 8.36 1.86
C ARG A 436 -17.98 8.44 2.53
N ASN A 437 -17.60 7.43 3.31
CA ASN A 437 -16.24 7.34 3.81
C ASN A 437 -15.33 6.73 2.74
N PRO A 438 -14.12 7.27 2.56
CA PRO A 438 -13.07 6.62 1.79
C PRO A 438 -12.86 5.17 2.22
N ILE A 439 -13.01 4.25 1.27
CA ILE A 439 -12.48 2.90 1.41
C ILE A 439 -10.99 3.01 1.13
N ILE A 440 -10.25 3.38 2.16
CA ILE A 440 -8.79 3.47 2.08
C ILE A 440 -8.30 2.05 2.08
N ASP A 441 -7.73 1.63 0.96
CA ASP A 441 -6.75 0.56 0.94
C ASP A 441 -5.67 0.97 1.95
N LYS A 442 -5.75 0.43 3.16
CA LYS A 442 -4.58 0.23 4.00
C LYS A 442 -4.25 -1.22 3.81
N PRO A 443 -3.55 -1.60 2.72
CA PRO A 443 -3.12 -2.98 2.62
C PRO A 443 -2.33 -3.26 3.88
N LEU A 444 -2.60 -4.41 4.48
CA LEU A 444 -1.79 -4.99 5.56
C LEU A 444 -0.28 -4.80 5.36
N LEU A 445 0.15 -4.68 4.10
CA LEU A 445 1.50 -4.75 3.57
C LEU A 445 2.10 -3.40 3.15
N VAL A 446 1.34 -2.28 3.20
CA VAL A 446 1.87 -0.96 2.83
C VAL A 446 2.49 -0.29 4.03
N ASP A 447 3.72 0.20 3.86
CA ASP A 447 4.42 0.95 4.89
C ASP A 447 3.58 2.15 5.34
N SER A 448 3.19 2.15 6.61
CA SER A 448 2.60 3.32 7.25
C SER A 448 3.72 4.22 7.76
N ASP A 449 3.56 5.55 7.67
CA ASP A 449 4.48 6.55 8.23
C ASP A 449 5.05 6.11 9.58
N ASN A 450 6.40 6.09 9.68
CA ASN A 450 7.25 5.74 10.84
C ASN A 450 6.60 5.84 12.23
N ARG A 451 5.71 4.89 12.57
CA ARG A 451 4.98 4.86 13.83
C ARG A 451 5.75 4.01 14.85
N PHE A 452 6.72 4.64 15.49
CA PHE A 452 7.44 4.05 16.62
C PHE A 452 6.64 4.07 17.93
N VAL A 453 5.56 4.86 17.99
CA VAL A 453 4.70 4.99 19.18
C VAL A 453 3.36 4.30 18.93
N ILE A 454 2.99 3.37 19.82
CA ILE A 454 1.77 2.56 19.67
C ILE A 454 0.48 3.37 19.87
N TYR A 455 0.48 4.46 20.63
CA TYR A 455 -0.70 5.30 20.80
C TYR A 455 -0.75 6.44 19.76
N PRO A 456 -1.95 6.81 19.27
CA PRO A 456 -3.26 6.21 19.54
C PRO A 456 -3.51 4.91 18.75
N ILE A 457 -4.17 3.91 19.35
CA ILE A 457 -4.53 2.63 18.69
C ILE A 457 -5.45 2.89 17.49
N LYS A 458 -5.04 2.45 16.29
CA LYS A 458 -5.76 2.63 15.03
C LYS A 458 -6.65 1.42 14.70
N HIS A 459 -6.19 0.21 15.03
CA HIS A 459 -6.90 -1.05 14.75
C HIS A 459 -7.28 -1.75 16.05
N ARG A 460 -8.42 -1.34 16.62
CA ARG A 460 -8.90 -1.87 17.91
C ARG A 460 -9.24 -3.35 17.87
N ASP A 461 -9.77 -3.82 16.75
CA ASP A 461 -10.05 -5.25 16.52
C ASP A 461 -8.78 -6.10 16.58
N ILE A 462 -7.73 -5.71 15.86
CA ILE A 462 -6.40 -6.37 15.89
C ILE A 462 -5.80 -6.28 17.30
N TRP A 463 -5.89 -5.10 17.92
CA TRP A 463 -5.37 -4.88 19.27
C TRP A 463 -6.08 -5.73 20.32
N ASN A 464 -7.38 -5.98 20.17
CA ASN A 464 -8.14 -6.83 21.07
C ASN A 464 -7.64 -8.28 20.99
N TYR A 465 -7.34 -8.80 19.80
CA TYR A 465 -6.71 -10.12 19.66
C TYR A 465 -5.36 -10.18 20.35
N TYR A 466 -4.54 -9.13 20.23
CA TYR A 466 -3.27 -9.05 20.96
C TYR A 466 -3.50 -9.07 22.48
N LYS A 467 -4.48 -8.33 22.98
CA LYS A 467 -4.83 -8.35 24.41
C LYS A 467 -5.39 -9.69 24.88
N MET A 468 -6.15 -10.40 24.04
CA MET A 468 -6.59 -11.76 24.30
C MET A 468 -5.40 -12.72 24.41
N ALA A 469 -4.43 -12.63 23.49
CA ALA A 469 -3.22 -13.44 23.54
C ALA A 469 -2.42 -13.17 24.83
N VAL A 470 -2.17 -11.90 25.15
CA VAL A 470 -1.47 -11.48 26.38
C VAL A 470 -2.21 -11.95 27.64
N ALA A 471 -3.54 -11.94 27.65
CA ALA A 471 -4.34 -12.40 28.77
C ALA A 471 -4.21 -13.90 29.05
N SER A 472 -3.86 -14.68 28.02
CA SER A 472 -3.73 -16.14 28.03
C SER A 472 -2.31 -16.64 28.33
N PHE A 473 -1.35 -15.74 28.62
CA PHE A 473 0.06 -16.10 28.84
C PHE A 473 0.27 -17.15 29.94
N TRP A 474 1.05 -18.18 29.62
CA TRP A 474 1.46 -19.28 30.50
C TRP A 474 2.91 -19.68 30.20
N THR A 475 3.57 -20.42 31.10
CA THR A 475 4.91 -20.99 30.85
C THR A 475 4.95 -22.50 31.06
N THR A 476 5.96 -23.17 30.49
CA THR A 476 6.16 -24.62 30.56
C THR A 476 6.15 -25.16 32.00
N GLU A 477 6.68 -24.38 32.96
CA GLU A 477 6.75 -24.76 34.38
C GLU A 477 5.39 -24.79 35.09
N GLU A 478 4.34 -24.22 34.50
CA GLU A 478 2.98 -24.28 35.04
C GLU A 478 2.33 -25.66 34.86
N ILE A 479 2.92 -26.54 34.03
CA ILE A 479 2.42 -27.88 33.73
C ILE A 479 3.01 -28.92 34.71
N ASP A 480 2.15 -29.54 35.53
CA ASP A 480 2.54 -30.63 36.42
C ASP A 480 2.56 -31.99 35.69
N LEU A 481 3.76 -32.50 35.43
CA LEU A 481 4.00 -33.83 34.83
C LEU A 481 4.18 -34.96 35.87
N GLY A 482 4.03 -34.67 37.17
CA GLY A 482 4.39 -35.59 38.25
C GLY A 482 3.62 -36.92 38.25
N LYS A 483 2.38 -36.91 37.75
CA LYS A 483 1.51 -38.11 37.68
C LYS A 483 1.56 -38.82 36.34
N ASP A 484 2.13 -38.20 35.31
CA ASP A 484 2.03 -38.73 33.94
C ASP A 484 2.84 -40.00 33.75
N MET A 485 3.97 -40.15 34.43
CA MET A 485 4.79 -41.36 34.31
C MET A 485 4.07 -42.60 34.83
N ASP A 486 3.19 -42.46 35.83
CA ASP A 486 2.40 -43.57 36.35
C ASP A 486 1.40 -44.08 35.30
N ASP A 487 0.79 -43.17 34.56
CA ASP A 487 -0.15 -43.52 33.49
C ASP A 487 0.58 -43.98 32.24
N TRP A 488 1.67 -43.30 31.85
CA TRP A 488 2.53 -43.68 30.74
C TRP A 488 2.95 -45.14 30.84
N ASN A 489 3.40 -45.58 32.01
CA ASN A 489 3.83 -46.96 32.22
C ASN A 489 2.71 -47.99 32.01
N LYS A 490 1.45 -47.62 32.26
CA LYS A 490 0.27 -48.50 32.07
C LYS A 490 -0.22 -48.54 30.62
N LEU A 491 0.17 -47.59 29.77
CA LEU A 491 -0.20 -47.57 28.35
C LEU A 491 0.39 -48.77 27.60
N SER A 492 -0.36 -49.23 26.60
CA SER A 492 0.14 -50.23 25.64
C SER A 492 1.30 -49.66 24.81
N ALA A 493 2.14 -50.55 24.24
CA ALA A 493 3.24 -50.14 23.36
C ALA A 493 2.75 -49.32 22.16
N ASP A 494 1.59 -49.70 21.66
CA ASP A 494 0.84 -49.07 20.58
C ASP A 494 0.41 -47.64 20.95
N GLU A 495 -0.19 -47.43 22.12
CA GLU A 495 -0.55 -46.09 22.62
C GLU A 495 0.69 -45.21 22.87
N LYS A 496 1.76 -45.79 23.43
CA LYS A 496 3.04 -45.08 23.64
C LYS A 496 3.63 -44.60 22.32
N THR A 497 3.66 -45.47 21.31
CA THR A 497 4.17 -45.15 19.97
C THR A 497 3.33 -44.07 19.30
N PHE A 498 1.99 -44.13 19.47
CA PHE A 498 1.10 -43.10 18.96
C PHE A 498 1.42 -41.73 19.58
N ILE A 499 1.46 -41.66 20.92
CA ILE A 499 1.70 -40.40 21.63
C ILE A 499 3.09 -39.86 21.35
N SER A 500 4.13 -40.70 21.37
CA SER A 500 5.51 -40.26 21.12
C SER A 500 5.68 -39.71 19.70
N THR A 501 5.05 -40.33 18.70
CA THR A 501 5.08 -39.87 17.31
C THR A 501 4.31 -38.56 17.13
N VAL A 502 3.15 -38.39 17.79
CA VAL A 502 2.40 -37.12 17.79
C VAL A 502 3.23 -35.99 18.40
N LEU A 503 3.88 -36.24 19.55
CA LEU A 503 4.74 -35.25 20.20
C LEU A 503 5.95 -34.88 19.34
N ALA A 504 6.57 -35.86 18.67
CA ALA A 504 7.66 -35.63 17.73
C ALA A 504 7.25 -34.77 16.53
N PHE A 505 6.03 -34.99 16.01
CA PHE A 505 5.45 -34.15 14.96
C PHE A 505 5.24 -32.71 15.42
N PHE A 506 4.67 -32.50 16.61
CA PHE A 506 4.47 -31.15 17.15
C PHE A 506 5.80 -30.41 17.34
N ALA A 507 6.77 -31.04 18.01
CA ALA A 507 8.07 -30.43 18.28
C ALA A 507 8.82 -29.98 17.00
N ALA A 508 8.66 -30.71 15.89
CA ALA A 508 9.24 -30.34 14.61
C ALA A 508 8.46 -29.25 13.87
N SER A 509 7.14 -29.21 14.03
CA SER A 509 6.26 -28.33 13.24
C SER A 509 6.26 -26.90 13.76
N ASP A 510 6.26 -26.70 15.08
CA ASP A 510 6.28 -25.37 15.70
C ASP A 510 7.54 -24.59 15.29
N GLY A 511 8.69 -25.28 15.14
CA GLY A 511 9.92 -24.66 14.64
C GLY A 511 9.75 -24.06 13.23
N ILE A 512 9.04 -24.76 12.34
CA ILE A 512 8.74 -24.28 10.97
C ILE A 512 7.78 -23.08 11.01
N VAL A 513 6.80 -23.10 11.92
CA VAL A 513 5.86 -21.99 12.14
C VAL A 513 6.61 -20.73 12.60
N VAL A 514 7.54 -20.86 13.55
CA VAL A 514 8.37 -19.76 14.04
C VAL A 514 9.20 -19.12 12.92
N GLU A 515 9.84 -19.92 12.07
CA GLU A 515 10.60 -19.40 10.91
C GLU A 515 9.70 -18.56 9.99
N ASN A 516 8.51 -19.05 9.66
CA ASN A 516 7.55 -18.33 8.83
C ASN A 516 7.11 -17.00 9.46
N LEU A 517 6.81 -17.00 10.75
CA LEU A 517 6.39 -15.80 11.47
C LEU A 517 7.50 -14.75 11.52
N CYS A 518 8.73 -15.17 11.80
CA CYS A 518 9.89 -14.27 11.91
C CYS A 518 10.32 -13.71 10.55
N GLU A 519 10.51 -14.56 9.56
CA GLU A 519 11.09 -14.13 8.27
C GLU A 519 10.06 -13.48 7.34
N ARG A 520 8.78 -13.86 7.47
CA ARG A 520 7.73 -13.47 6.51
C ARG A 520 6.67 -12.60 7.17
N PHE A 521 5.73 -13.18 7.90
CA PHE A 521 4.51 -12.49 8.32
C PHE A 521 4.78 -11.23 9.16
N SER A 522 5.68 -11.30 10.15
CA SER A 522 6.00 -10.15 11.01
C SER A 522 6.77 -9.02 10.29
N THR A 523 7.40 -9.33 9.15
CA THR A 523 8.19 -8.39 8.33
C THR A 523 7.35 -7.78 7.21
N GLU A 524 6.45 -8.56 6.61
CA GLU A 524 5.56 -8.14 5.54
C GLU A 524 4.38 -7.30 6.05
N VAL A 525 3.78 -7.67 7.20
CA VAL A 525 2.67 -6.92 7.77
C VAL A 525 3.17 -5.64 8.45
N LYS A 526 2.70 -4.50 7.95
CA LYS A 526 3.15 -3.16 8.37
C LYS A 526 2.29 -2.54 9.47
N LEU A 527 1.13 -3.12 9.76
CA LEU A 527 0.27 -2.67 10.86
C LEU A 527 0.95 -2.94 12.21
N THR A 528 1.25 -1.88 12.97
CA THR A 528 1.91 -1.98 14.28
C THR A 528 1.14 -2.90 15.21
N GLU A 529 -0.18 -2.77 15.30
CA GLU A 529 -1.04 -3.61 16.15
C GLU A 529 -0.92 -5.11 15.80
N ALA A 530 -0.74 -5.46 14.53
CA ALA A 530 -0.60 -6.85 14.09
C ALA A 530 0.80 -7.40 14.40
N ARG A 531 1.85 -6.56 14.28
CA ARG A 531 3.21 -6.93 14.69
C ARG A 531 3.31 -7.22 16.18
N PHE A 532 2.52 -6.54 17.01
CA PHE A 532 2.42 -6.85 18.44
C PHE A 532 1.81 -8.23 18.70
N PHE A 533 0.76 -8.59 17.95
CA PHE A 533 0.21 -9.94 18.01
C PHE A 533 1.25 -10.97 17.59
N TYR A 534 1.89 -10.82 16.42
CA TYR A 534 2.89 -11.77 15.94
C TYR A 534 4.11 -11.88 16.86
N GLY A 535 4.58 -10.78 17.45
CA GLY A 535 5.66 -10.83 18.42
C GLY A 535 5.31 -11.66 19.67
N PHE A 536 4.03 -11.63 20.08
CA PHE A 536 3.56 -12.46 21.17
C PHE A 536 3.32 -13.91 20.74
N GLN A 537 2.76 -14.14 19.55
CA GLN A 537 2.61 -15.47 18.97
C GLN A 537 3.97 -16.18 18.91
N ILE A 538 5.01 -15.55 18.36
CA ILE A 538 6.37 -16.11 18.33
C ILE A 538 6.86 -16.50 19.73
N ALA A 539 6.57 -15.71 20.76
CA ALA A 539 6.97 -16.06 22.13
C ALA A 539 6.22 -17.30 22.63
N VAL A 540 4.93 -17.43 22.31
CA VAL A 540 4.09 -18.57 22.68
C VAL A 540 4.50 -19.84 21.94
N GLU A 541 4.80 -19.78 20.64
CA GLU A 541 5.31 -20.92 19.85
C GLU A 541 6.62 -21.49 20.43
N ASN A 542 7.49 -20.63 20.96
CA ASN A 542 8.71 -21.07 21.64
C ASN A 542 8.40 -21.83 22.95
N ILE A 543 7.35 -21.42 23.67
CA ILE A 543 6.87 -22.09 24.89
C ILE A 543 6.23 -23.44 24.53
N HIS A 544 5.50 -23.51 23.41
CA HIS A 544 4.96 -24.77 22.88
C HIS A 544 6.09 -25.75 22.55
N SER A 545 7.10 -25.28 21.80
CA SER A 545 8.29 -26.06 21.45
C SER A 545 9.01 -26.61 22.68
N GLU A 546 9.22 -25.77 23.72
CA GLU A 546 9.80 -26.20 24.98
C GLU A 546 8.93 -27.24 25.70
N THR A 547 7.62 -27.02 25.73
CA THR A 547 6.65 -27.93 26.36
C THR A 547 6.68 -29.31 25.69
N TYR A 548 6.66 -29.38 24.36
CA TYR A 548 6.77 -30.66 23.64
C TYR A 548 8.10 -31.35 23.88
N ALA A 549 9.22 -30.61 23.88
CA ALA A 549 10.52 -31.17 24.22
C ALA A 549 10.55 -31.73 25.65
N LYS A 550 9.91 -31.05 26.61
CA LYS A 550 9.81 -31.49 28.00
C LYS A 550 8.96 -32.74 28.15
N LEU A 551 7.85 -32.85 27.43
CA LEU A 551 6.99 -34.04 27.40
C LEU A 551 7.77 -35.24 26.85
N ILE A 552 8.48 -35.07 25.73
CA ILE A 552 9.33 -36.13 25.13
C ILE A 552 10.44 -36.55 26.09
N GLU A 553 11.16 -35.60 26.71
CA GLU A 553 12.22 -35.90 27.69
C GLU A 553 11.68 -36.66 28.90
N THR A 554 10.46 -36.33 29.33
CA THR A 554 9.82 -36.95 30.48
C THR A 554 9.43 -38.40 30.18
N TYR A 555 8.76 -38.64 29.06
CA TYR A 555 8.20 -39.96 28.73
C TYR A 555 9.21 -40.92 28.10
N ILE A 556 10.17 -40.40 27.32
CA ILE A 556 11.12 -41.20 26.54
C ILE A 556 12.49 -41.21 27.23
N LYS A 557 12.70 -42.25 28.06
CA LYS A 557 13.94 -42.40 28.84
C LYS A 557 15.13 -42.86 27.99
N ASP A 558 14.90 -43.59 26.90
CA ASP A 558 15.98 -44.00 26.00
C ASP A 558 16.45 -42.81 25.15
N GLU A 559 17.75 -42.54 25.20
CA GLU A 559 18.38 -41.44 24.47
C GLU A 559 18.39 -41.71 22.96
N SER A 560 18.48 -42.98 22.55
CA SER A 560 18.49 -43.36 21.14
C SER A 560 17.13 -43.13 20.49
N GLU A 561 16.05 -43.56 21.14
CA GLU A 561 14.67 -43.29 20.73
C GLU A 561 14.39 -41.78 20.71
N ARG A 562 14.82 -41.05 21.74
CA ARG A 562 14.64 -39.60 21.82
C ARG A 562 15.29 -38.87 20.65
N ARG A 563 16.50 -39.28 20.24
CA ARG A 563 17.20 -38.69 19.10
C ARG A 563 16.44 -38.89 17.79
N VAL A 564 15.83 -40.06 17.59
CA VAL A 564 14.98 -40.32 16.41
C VAL A 564 13.74 -39.44 16.43
N LEU A 565 13.10 -39.27 17.60
CA LEU A 565 11.92 -38.43 17.75
C LEU A 565 12.22 -36.93 17.58
N PHE A 566 13.42 -36.45 17.94
CA PHE A 566 13.80 -35.06 17.67
C PHE A 566 14.23 -34.81 16.22
N ASP A 567 14.66 -35.84 15.49
CA ASP A 567 14.94 -35.78 14.04
C ASP A 567 13.73 -36.22 13.20
N ALA A 568 12.51 -35.95 13.70
CA ALA A 568 11.27 -36.52 13.17
C ALA A 568 11.04 -36.25 11.67
N ILE A 569 11.45 -35.07 11.18
CA ILE A 569 11.31 -34.69 9.77
C ILE A 569 12.09 -35.65 8.86
N ASN A 570 13.28 -36.09 9.29
CA ASN A 570 14.08 -37.05 8.53
C ASN A 570 13.73 -38.50 8.88
N GLY A 571 13.23 -38.75 10.09
CA GLY A 571 12.86 -40.07 10.59
C GLY A 571 11.53 -40.61 10.06
N PHE A 572 10.56 -39.74 9.72
CA PHE A 572 9.20 -40.14 9.36
C PHE A 572 8.71 -39.47 8.06
N GLU A 573 8.43 -40.27 7.02
CA GLU A 573 8.02 -39.76 5.70
C GLU A 573 6.72 -38.92 5.75
N PHE A 574 5.78 -39.26 6.62
CA PHE A 574 4.52 -38.54 6.75
C PHE A 574 4.68 -37.18 7.46
N ILE A 575 5.61 -37.06 8.41
CA ILE A 575 5.98 -35.77 9.02
C ILE A 575 6.65 -34.92 7.95
N LYS A 576 7.54 -35.52 7.16
CA LYS A 576 8.18 -34.85 6.04
C LYS A 576 7.18 -34.30 5.02
N LYS A 577 6.13 -35.03 4.65
CA LYS A 577 5.10 -34.53 3.71
C LYS A 577 4.40 -33.27 4.21
N LYS A 578 4.05 -33.21 5.51
CA LYS A 578 3.48 -32.00 6.13
C LYS A 578 4.48 -30.86 6.16
N ALA A 579 5.71 -31.14 6.59
CA ALA A 579 6.79 -30.15 6.63
C ALA A 579 7.08 -29.57 5.23
N ASP A 580 7.22 -30.43 4.21
CA ASP A 580 7.44 -30.04 2.81
C ASP A 580 6.29 -29.16 2.29
N TRP A 581 5.03 -29.49 2.63
CA TRP A 581 3.88 -28.66 2.27
C TRP A 581 3.95 -27.29 2.94
N ALA A 582 4.26 -27.21 4.24
CA ALA A 582 4.38 -25.93 4.96
C ALA A 582 5.56 -25.09 4.42
N LEU A 583 6.74 -25.70 4.29
CA LEU A 583 7.96 -25.07 3.78
C LEU A 583 7.79 -24.55 2.35
N ARG A 584 6.97 -25.19 1.52
CA ARG A 584 6.60 -24.69 0.19
C ARG A 584 6.00 -23.29 0.29
N TRP A 585 5.09 -23.03 1.23
CA TRP A 585 4.47 -21.72 1.37
C TRP A 585 5.36 -20.67 2.04
N ILE A 586 6.36 -21.11 2.80
CA ILE A 586 7.36 -20.24 3.42
C ILE A 586 8.35 -19.74 2.36
N SER A 587 8.97 -20.68 1.64
CA SER A 587 10.04 -20.46 0.67
C SER A 587 9.58 -19.85 -0.66
N ASP A 588 8.29 -19.97 -1.01
CA ASP A 588 7.75 -19.48 -2.26
C ASP A 588 7.65 -17.94 -2.30
N THR A 589 8.47 -17.32 -3.15
CA THR A 589 8.52 -15.87 -3.34
C THR A 589 7.50 -15.33 -4.36
N GLU A 590 6.84 -16.21 -5.12
CA GLU A 590 5.87 -15.84 -6.16
C GLU A 590 4.43 -15.84 -5.63
N THR A 591 4.12 -16.68 -4.65
CA THR A 591 2.77 -16.77 -4.08
C THR A 591 2.41 -15.52 -3.25
N ASN A 592 1.25 -14.94 -3.57
CA ASN A 592 0.74 -13.75 -2.90
C ASN A 592 0.47 -13.99 -1.39
N PHE A 593 0.51 -12.91 -0.61
CA PHE A 593 0.31 -12.94 0.84
C PHE A 593 -1.02 -13.58 1.27
N ALA A 594 -2.09 -13.37 0.50
CA ALA A 594 -3.42 -13.84 0.86
C ALA A 594 -3.53 -15.37 0.79
N GLU A 595 -2.93 -15.99 -0.23
CA GLU A 595 -2.82 -17.45 -0.34
C GLU A 595 -1.95 -18.04 0.76
N ARG A 596 -0.80 -17.40 1.06
CA ARG A 596 0.06 -17.83 2.17
C ARG A 596 -0.64 -17.73 3.53
N LEU A 597 -1.48 -16.70 3.73
CA LEU A 597 -2.26 -16.54 4.96
C LEU A 597 -3.34 -17.64 5.10
N VAL A 598 -3.96 -18.07 4.00
CA VAL A 598 -4.87 -19.23 4.00
C VAL A 598 -4.11 -20.52 4.32
N ALA A 599 -2.95 -20.72 3.69
CA ALA A 599 -2.11 -21.88 3.97
C ALA A 599 -1.65 -21.91 5.44
N PHE A 600 -1.25 -20.76 5.97
CA PHE A 600 -0.90 -20.58 7.37
C PHE A 600 -2.06 -20.92 8.31
N ALA A 601 -3.26 -20.39 8.04
CA ALA A 601 -4.46 -20.75 8.81
C ALA A 601 -4.79 -22.25 8.74
N ALA A 602 -4.43 -22.94 7.64
CA ALA A 602 -4.56 -24.38 7.53
C ALA A 602 -3.51 -25.16 8.33
N VAL A 603 -2.27 -24.65 8.46
CA VAL A 603 -1.27 -25.24 9.37
C VAL A 603 -1.79 -25.19 10.81
N GLU A 604 -2.13 -24.00 11.28
CA GLU A 604 -2.60 -23.73 12.65
C GLU A 604 -3.94 -24.44 12.95
N GLY A 605 -4.85 -24.45 11.96
CA GLY A 605 -6.23 -24.91 12.15
C GLY A 605 -6.53 -26.35 11.76
N ILE A 606 -5.80 -26.94 10.80
CA ILE A 606 -6.12 -28.27 10.24
C ILE A 606 -5.03 -29.30 10.59
N PHE A 607 -3.74 -28.99 10.37
CA PHE A 607 -2.65 -29.97 10.54
C PHE A 607 -2.43 -30.46 11.97
N PHE A 608 -2.95 -29.73 12.96
CA PHE A 608 -2.90 -30.11 14.37
C PHE A 608 -4.24 -30.65 14.89
N SER A 609 -5.33 -30.44 14.15
CA SER A 609 -6.70 -30.65 14.63
C SER A 609 -6.97 -32.09 15.09
N GLY A 610 -6.52 -33.08 14.32
CA GLY A 610 -6.78 -34.48 14.65
C GLY A 610 -5.88 -34.98 15.78
N SER A 611 -4.63 -34.51 15.86
CA SER A 611 -3.72 -34.78 16.99
C SER A 611 -4.28 -34.24 18.30
N PHE A 612 -4.79 -33.00 18.31
CA PHE A 612 -5.45 -32.42 19.49
C PHE A 612 -6.68 -33.24 19.91
N ALA A 613 -7.54 -33.63 18.95
CA ALA A 613 -8.69 -34.47 19.24
C ALA A 613 -8.29 -35.84 19.81
N SER A 614 -7.17 -36.41 19.34
CA SER A 614 -6.61 -37.66 19.87
C SER A 614 -6.08 -37.55 21.29
N ILE A 615 -5.48 -36.43 21.67
CA ILE A 615 -5.05 -36.21 23.07
C ILE A 615 -6.26 -35.92 23.97
N PHE A 616 -7.25 -35.16 23.50
CA PHE A 616 -8.51 -34.97 24.22
C PHE A 616 -9.28 -36.27 24.45
N TRP A 617 -9.15 -37.24 23.55
CA TRP A 617 -9.65 -38.60 23.79
C TRP A 617 -8.97 -39.28 24.99
N LEU A 618 -7.67 -39.07 25.21
CA LEU A 618 -6.98 -39.54 26.41
C LEU A 618 -7.50 -38.85 27.68
N LYS A 619 -7.81 -37.55 27.60
CA LYS A 619 -8.48 -36.82 28.69
C LYS A 619 -9.83 -37.45 29.03
N LYS A 620 -10.65 -37.78 28.04
CA LYS A 620 -11.94 -38.47 28.24
C LYS A 620 -11.76 -39.82 28.95
N ARG A 621 -10.62 -40.48 28.75
CA ARG A 621 -10.24 -41.73 29.42
C ARG A 621 -9.61 -41.53 30.80
N GLY A 622 -9.36 -40.29 31.23
CA GLY A 622 -8.75 -39.95 32.51
C GLY A 622 -7.26 -40.30 32.61
N LEU A 623 -6.52 -40.17 31.50
CA LEU A 623 -5.10 -40.53 31.40
C LEU A 623 -4.24 -39.31 31.12
N MET A 624 -2.98 -39.33 31.61
CA MET A 624 -1.93 -38.35 31.28
C MET A 624 -2.38 -36.90 31.57
N PRO A 625 -2.65 -36.54 32.84
CA PRO A 625 -3.18 -35.23 33.21
C PRO A 625 -2.27 -34.05 32.79
N GLY A 626 -0.96 -34.21 32.84
CA GLY A 626 0.01 -33.21 32.39
C GLY A 626 -0.04 -32.98 30.88
N LEU A 627 0.04 -34.06 30.09
CA LEU A 627 -0.11 -34.02 28.62
C LEU A 627 -1.44 -33.39 28.18
N THR A 628 -2.53 -33.78 28.84
CA THR A 628 -3.87 -33.32 28.45
C THR A 628 -4.10 -31.87 28.86
N HIS A 629 -3.52 -31.41 29.99
CA HIS A 629 -3.55 -30.01 30.36
C HIS A 629 -2.69 -29.13 29.45
N SER A 630 -1.48 -29.56 29.09
CA SER A 630 -0.65 -28.83 28.12
C SER A 630 -1.35 -28.73 26.76
N ASN A 631 -2.00 -29.80 26.32
CA ASN A 631 -2.78 -29.83 25.08
C ASN A 631 -3.96 -28.85 25.09
N GLU A 632 -4.59 -28.59 26.24
CA GLU A 632 -5.64 -27.56 26.35
C GLU A 632 -5.10 -26.16 26.13
N LEU A 633 -3.97 -25.86 26.75
CA LEU A 633 -3.33 -24.55 26.64
C LEU A 633 -2.87 -24.29 25.21
N ILE A 634 -2.18 -25.27 24.62
CA ILE A 634 -1.66 -25.18 23.24
C ILE A 634 -2.81 -25.11 22.24
N ALA A 635 -3.79 -26.01 22.31
CA ALA A 635 -4.93 -25.98 21.39
C ALA A 635 -5.67 -24.65 21.45
N ARG A 636 -5.86 -24.06 22.64
CA ARG A 636 -6.45 -22.72 22.80
C ARG A 636 -5.65 -21.64 22.07
N ASP A 637 -4.33 -21.68 22.19
CA ASP A 637 -3.46 -20.69 21.55
C ASP A 637 -3.50 -20.82 20.02
N GLU A 638 -3.41 -22.05 19.49
CA GLU A 638 -3.54 -22.33 18.04
C GLU A 638 -4.88 -21.86 17.46
N GLY A 639 -5.96 -22.00 18.24
CA GLY A 639 -7.26 -21.45 17.87
C GLY A 639 -7.23 -19.95 17.68
N LEU A 640 -6.61 -19.25 18.65
CA LEU A 640 -6.48 -17.81 18.60
C LEU A 640 -5.59 -17.34 17.44
N HIS A 641 -4.52 -18.07 17.14
CA HIS A 641 -3.64 -17.81 16.00
C HIS A 641 -4.35 -17.98 14.66
N ARG A 642 -5.09 -19.08 14.50
CA ARG A 642 -5.95 -19.35 13.34
C ARG A 642 -7.02 -18.27 13.17
N ASP A 643 -7.66 -17.85 14.25
CA ASP A 643 -8.69 -16.80 14.20
C ASP A 643 -8.09 -15.45 13.84
N PHE A 644 -6.88 -15.16 14.31
CA PHE A 644 -6.14 -13.97 13.93
C PHE A 644 -5.78 -13.98 12.43
N ALA A 645 -5.38 -15.12 11.88
CA ALA A 645 -5.17 -15.27 10.45
C ALA A 645 -6.47 -15.00 9.65
N CYS A 646 -7.62 -15.49 10.13
CA CYS A 646 -8.93 -15.19 9.52
C CYS A 646 -9.29 -13.70 9.62
N LEU A 647 -9.02 -13.05 10.76
CA LEU A 647 -9.20 -11.61 10.93
C LEU A 647 -8.36 -10.82 9.93
N LEU A 648 -7.08 -11.15 9.78
CA LEU A 648 -6.20 -10.48 8.82
C LEU A 648 -6.66 -10.76 7.39
N PHE A 649 -7.10 -11.97 7.07
CA PHE A 649 -7.65 -12.32 5.76
C PHE A 649 -8.91 -11.51 5.43
N SER A 650 -9.77 -11.26 6.43
CA SER A 650 -10.96 -10.41 6.26
C SER A 650 -10.62 -8.98 5.84
N LYS A 651 -9.40 -8.51 6.17
CA LYS A 651 -8.88 -7.17 5.85
C LYS A 651 -8.13 -7.10 4.53
N ILE A 652 -7.93 -8.23 3.85
CA ILE A 652 -7.35 -8.27 2.51
C ILE A 652 -8.42 -7.89 1.49
N VAL A 653 -8.09 -6.93 0.62
CA VAL A 653 -8.97 -6.48 -0.47
C VAL A 653 -8.93 -7.44 -1.65
N ASN A 654 -7.73 -7.76 -2.15
CA ASN A 654 -7.55 -8.70 -3.26
C ASN A 654 -7.43 -10.13 -2.74
N LYS A 655 -8.57 -10.78 -2.51
CA LYS A 655 -8.63 -12.17 -2.05
C LYS A 655 -8.41 -13.16 -3.20
N PRO A 656 -7.81 -14.34 -2.95
CA PRO A 656 -7.74 -15.41 -3.93
C PRO A 656 -9.15 -15.89 -4.30
N SER A 657 -9.28 -16.48 -5.50
CA SER A 657 -10.54 -17.07 -5.93
C SER A 657 -10.98 -18.17 -4.96
N GLN A 658 -12.30 -18.36 -4.79
CA GLN A 658 -12.85 -19.43 -3.95
C GLN A 658 -12.27 -20.80 -4.33
N LYS A 659 -12.13 -21.07 -5.63
CA LYS A 659 -11.51 -22.30 -6.12
C LYS A 659 -10.10 -22.48 -5.56
N ARG A 660 -9.27 -21.44 -5.61
CA ARG A 660 -7.89 -21.50 -5.11
C ARG A 660 -7.85 -21.75 -3.60
N VAL A 661 -8.73 -21.11 -2.83
CA VAL A 661 -8.85 -21.36 -1.38
C VAL A 661 -9.26 -22.80 -1.11
N PHE A 662 -10.23 -23.32 -1.86
CA PHE A 662 -10.67 -24.72 -1.73
C PHE A 662 -9.54 -25.70 -2.06
N ASP A 663 -8.77 -25.45 -3.12
CA ASP A 663 -7.63 -26.29 -3.50
C ASP A 663 -6.58 -26.38 -2.37
N ILE A 664 -6.28 -25.25 -1.70
CA ILE A 664 -5.32 -25.20 -0.57
C ILE A 664 -5.85 -25.99 0.63
N ILE A 665 -7.12 -25.77 1.00
CA ILE A 665 -7.74 -26.43 2.14
C ILE A 665 -7.92 -27.93 1.89
N ASP A 666 -8.34 -28.34 0.69
CA ASP A 666 -8.53 -29.75 0.35
C ASP A 666 -7.22 -30.54 0.30
N GLU A 667 -6.12 -29.91 -0.15
CA GLU A 667 -4.78 -30.49 -0.07
C GLU A 667 -4.37 -30.69 1.40
N ALA A 668 -4.57 -29.68 2.25
CA ALA A 668 -4.25 -29.77 3.68
C ALA A 668 -5.08 -30.87 4.39
N VAL A 669 -6.38 -30.94 4.10
CA VAL A 669 -7.26 -32.01 4.63
C VAL A 669 -6.77 -33.37 4.16
N SER A 670 -6.45 -33.54 2.88
CA SER A 670 -5.99 -34.82 2.34
C SER A 670 -4.73 -35.32 3.06
N ILE A 671 -3.76 -34.42 3.29
CA ILE A 671 -2.53 -34.73 4.03
C ILE A 671 -2.85 -35.13 5.49
N GLU A 672 -3.75 -34.40 6.15
CA GLU A 672 -4.14 -34.69 7.55
C GLU A 672 -4.90 -36.01 7.69
N LEU A 673 -5.78 -36.33 6.72
CA LEU A 673 -6.48 -37.61 6.68
C LEU A 673 -5.51 -38.78 6.51
N ASP A 674 -4.52 -38.65 5.64
CA ASP A 674 -3.51 -39.70 5.42
C ASP A 674 -2.66 -39.90 6.69
N PHE A 675 -2.31 -38.81 7.38
CA PHE A 675 -1.55 -38.87 8.63
C PHE A 675 -2.26 -39.70 9.71
N LEU A 676 -3.53 -39.43 10.02
CA LEU A 676 -4.23 -40.07 11.16
C LEU A 676 -5.01 -41.34 10.83
N THR A 677 -5.12 -41.69 9.54
CA THR A 677 -5.92 -42.85 9.13
C THR A 677 -5.14 -43.93 8.41
N GLU A 678 -3.92 -43.64 7.97
CA GLU A 678 -3.02 -44.60 7.33
C GLU A 678 -1.65 -44.64 8.05
N ALA A 679 -1.00 -43.49 8.24
CA ALA A 679 0.37 -43.44 8.76
C ALA A 679 0.48 -43.65 10.28
N LEU A 680 -0.38 -42.97 11.05
CA LEU A 680 -0.49 -43.09 12.51
C LEU A 680 -1.95 -43.34 12.90
N PRO A 681 -2.45 -44.58 12.74
CA PRO A 681 -3.88 -44.85 12.81
C PRO A 681 -4.48 -44.62 14.20
N VAL A 682 -5.52 -43.80 14.29
CA VAL A 682 -6.16 -43.46 15.59
C VAL A 682 -6.91 -44.62 16.26
N ASN A 683 -7.15 -45.73 15.54
CA ASN A 683 -7.73 -46.95 16.15
C ASN A 683 -6.80 -47.60 17.17
N VAL A 684 -5.50 -47.30 17.09
CA VAL A 684 -4.47 -47.78 18.01
C VAL A 684 -4.70 -47.24 19.44
N ILE A 685 -5.28 -46.04 19.57
CA ILE A 685 -5.71 -45.45 20.86
C ILE A 685 -7.21 -45.65 21.15
N GLY A 686 -7.89 -46.49 20.36
CA GLY A 686 -9.30 -46.82 20.53
C GLY A 686 -10.29 -45.83 19.89
N MET A 687 -9.86 -44.94 19.01
CA MET A 687 -10.76 -44.04 18.26
C MET A 687 -11.21 -44.65 16.92
N ASN A 688 -12.34 -44.18 16.40
CA ASN A 688 -12.84 -44.64 15.10
C ASN A 688 -12.27 -43.78 13.95
N ARG A 689 -11.54 -44.41 13.03
CA ARG A 689 -10.95 -43.74 11.85
C ARG A 689 -11.96 -42.98 10.98
N TYR A 690 -13.19 -43.51 10.83
CA TYR A 690 -14.24 -42.86 10.04
C TYR A 690 -14.75 -41.59 10.73
N LEU A 691 -14.88 -41.63 12.06
CA LEU A 691 -15.23 -40.43 12.82
C LEU A 691 -14.11 -39.39 12.77
N MET A 692 -12.83 -39.80 12.84
CA MET A 692 -11.72 -38.86 12.68
C MET A 692 -11.73 -38.19 11.29
N LYS A 693 -12.03 -38.94 10.22
CA LYS A 693 -12.19 -38.36 8.87
C LYS A 693 -13.29 -37.30 8.82
N LYS A 694 -14.43 -37.55 9.48
CA LYS A 694 -15.52 -36.56 9.57
C LYS A 694 -15.12 -35.33 10.36
N TYR A 695 -14.42 -35.51 11.48
CA TYR A 695 -13.99 -34.41 12.32
C TYR A 695 -13.04 -33.45 11.59
N ILE A 696 -12.02 -33.97 10.90
CA ILE A 696 -11.07 -33.14 10.14
C ILE A 696 -11.78 -32.33 9.05
N ARG A 697 -12.74 -32.94 8.34
CA ARG A 697 -13.58 -32.25 7.34
C ARG A 697 -14.48 -31.19 7.96
N TYR A 698 -15.05 -31.47 9.13
CA TYR A 698 -15.84 -30.49 9.89
C TYR A 698 -14.99 -29.27 10.28
N VAL A 699 -13.77 -29.48 10.77
CA VAL A 699 -12.83 -28.39 11.12
C VAL A 699 -12.45 -27.58 9.88
N ALA A 700 -12.21 -28.23 8.74
CA ALA A 700 -11.91 -27.55 7.48
C ALA A 700 -13.08 -26.69 6.99
N ASP A 701 -14.31 -27.19 7.07
CA ASP A 701 -15.50 -26.40 6.75
C ASP A 701 -15.66 -25.20 7.69
N HIS A 702 -15.36 -25.37 8.97
CA HIS A 702 -15.34 -24.27 9.92
C HIS A 702 -14.31 -23.19 9.53
N LEU A 703 -13.11 -23.60 9.10
CA LEU A 703 -12.09 -22.70 8.53
C LEU A 703 -12.57 -21.96 7.28
N LEU A 704 -13.21 -22.66 6.36
CA LEU A 704 -13.76 -22.03 5.16
C LEU A 704 -14.83 -20.98 5.49
N VAL A 705 -15.72 -21.26 6.44
CA VAL A 705 -16.78 -20.32 6.85
C VAL A 705 -16.18 -19.05 7.46
N GLU A 706 -15.19 -19.18 8.33
CA GLU A 706 -14.52 -18.03 8.98
C GLU A 706 -13.67 -17.21 8.00
N LEU A 707 -13.13 -17.84 6.95
CA LEU A 707 -12.50 -17.14 5.82
C LEU A 707 -13.52 -16.45 4.90
N GLY A 708 -14.82 -16.68 5.10
CA GLY A 708 -15.92 -16.07 4.36
C GLY A 708 -16.38 -16.85 3.12
N PHE A 709 -16.11 -18.15 3.05
CA PHE A 709 -16.49 -19.03 1.95
C PHE A 709 -17.58 -20.04 2.35
N SER A 710 -18.18 -20.70 1.36
CA SER A 710 -19.11 -21.80 1.61
C SER A 710 -18.36 -23.05 2.07
N LYS A 711 -19.05 -23.93 2.79
CA LYS A 711 -18.54 -25.26 3.14
C LYS A 711 -18.19 -26.08 1.89
N LEU A 712 -17.21 -26.97 2.03
CA LEU A 712 -16.75 -27.89 1.01
C LEU A 712 -17.26 -29.33 1.25
N TYR A 713 -17.26 -29.80 2.49
CA TYR A 713 -17.59 -31.21 2.82
C TYR A 713 -18.99 -31.40 3.41
N ASP A 714 -19.51 -30.39 4.11
CA ASP A 714 -20.76 -30.36 4.87
C ASP A 714 -20.92 -31.51 5.88
N GLU A 715 -19.84 -31.80 6.61
CA GLU A 715 -19.83 -32.78 7.69
C GLU A 715 -20.22 -32.15 9.03
N THR A 716 -20.64 -32.99 9.98
CA THR A 716 -20.99 -32.59 11.36
C THR A 716 -19.91 -33.07 12.33
N ASN A 717 -19.75 -32.37 13.46
CA ASN A 717 -18.81 -32.78 14.50
C ASN A 717 -19.19 -34.15 15.09
N PRO A 718 -18.35 -35.19 14.97
CA PRO A 718 -18.65 -36.52 15.48
C PRO A 718 -18.21 -36.74 16.94
N PHE A 719 -17.49 -35.80 17.54
CA PHE A 719 -16.89 -35.94 18.87
C PHE A 719 -17.56 -35.01 19.88
N ASP A 720 -18.47 -35.58 20.67
CA ASP A 720 -19.15 -34.92 21.80
C ASP A 720 -18.19 -34.28 22.80
N PHE A 721 -17.05 -34.91 23.05
CA PHE A 721 -16.05 -34.40 23.98
C PHE A 721 -15.39 -33.12 23.49
N MET A 722 -15.25 -32.92 22.18
CA MET A 722 -14.76 -31.66 21.62
C MET A 722 -15.74 -30.50 21.85
N GLU A 723 -17.03 -30.79 22.06
CA GLU A 723 -18.04 -29.80 22.48
C GLU A 723 -18.06 -29.64 24.01
N ASN A 724 -17.93 -30.73 24.77
CA ASN A 724 -18.01 -30.72 26.23
C ASN A 724 -16.78 -30.11 26.92
N ILE A 725 -15.60 -30.18 26.30
CA ILE A 725 -14.39 -29.48 26.78
C ILE A 725 -14.59 -27.96 26.75
N SER A 726 -15.50 -27.46 25.90
CA SER A 726 -15.95 -26.07 25.89
C SER A 726 -16.91 -25.72 27.05
N MET A 727 -17.47 -26.73 27.74
CA MET A 727 -18.53 -26.56 28.77
C MET A 727 -18.05 -26.65 30.23
N GLU A 728 -16.96 -27.35 30.55
CA GLU A 728 -16.43 -27.44 31.93
C GLU A 728 -15.53 -26.25 32.35
N GLY A 729 -15.36 -25.24 31.48
CA GLY A 729 -14.60 -23.99 31.75
C GLY A 729 -14.88 -22.87 30.74
N LYS A 730 -16.17 -22.71 30.39
CA LYS A 730 -16.78 -21.77 29.41
C LYS A 730 -15.84 -20.97 28.50
N ALA A 731 -15.59 -21.55 27.33
CA ALA A 731 -15.40 -20.83 26.07
C ALA A 731 -15.77 -21.79 24.94
N ASN A 732 -16.75 -21.41 24.11
CA ASN A 732 -16.92 -22.10 22.83
C ASN A 732 -15.74 -21.62 21.97
N PHE A 733 -14.85 -22.54 21.58
CA PHE A 733 -13.65 -22.24 20.79
C PHE A 733 -13.97 -21.43 19.51
N PHE A 734 -15.23 -21.49 19.05
CA PHE A 734 -15.71 -20.82 17.84
C PHE A 734 -16.84 -19.79 18.05
N GLU A 735 -17.38 -19.58 19.27
CA GLU A 735 -18.44 -18.59 19.50
C GLU A 735 -18.40 -17.99 20.93
N LYS A 736 -17.77 -16.81 21.05
CA LYS A 736 -17.84 -15.80 22.15
C LYS A 736 -17.04 -15.99 23.46
N ARG A 737 -16.77 -14.81 24.06
CA ARG A 737 -15.67 -14.34 24.93
C ARG A 737 -15.34 -15.15 26.20
N VAL A 738 -14.03 -15.33 26.41
CA VAL A 738 -13.34 -16.03 27.52
C VAL A 738 -13.13 -15.10 28.73
N SER A 739 -13.58 -15.49 29.92
CA SER A 739 -13.41 -14.71 31.17
C SER A 739 -12.68 -15.44 32.31
N GLU A 740 -12.44 -16.75 32.23
CA GLU A 740 -11.95 -17.55 33.37
C GLU A 740 -10.44 -17.85 33.38
N TYR A 741 -9.74 -17.75 32.24
CA TYR A 741 -8.27 -17.92 32.15
C TYR A 741 -7.50 -16.61 32.02
N GLN A 742 -8.19 -15.49 32.23
CA GLN A 742 -7.64 -14.17 32.01
C GLN A 742 -6.88 -13.69 33.25
N ARG A 743 -5.63 -13.28 33.08
CA ARG A 743 -4.91 -12.54 34.14
C ARG A 743 -5.69 -11.26 34.51
N PRO A 744 -5.95 -11.01 35.82
CA PRO A 744 -6.73 -9.85 36.26
C PRO A 744 -6.19 -8.52 35.73
N GLY A 745 -7.08 -7.63 35.25
CA GLY A 745 -6.76 -6.24 34.91
C GLY A 745 -6.37 -5.93 33.45
N ILE A 746 -6.27 -6.92 32.57
CA ILE A 746 -5.80 -6.71 31.18
C ILE A 746 -6.92 -6.25 30.22
N MET A 747 -8.20 -6.52 30.54
CA MET A 747 -9.38 -6.01 29.79
C MET A 747 -10.45 -5.32 30.67
N SER A 748 -10.10 -4.88 31.88
CA SER A 748 -11.02 -4.07 32.70
C SER A 748 -11.24 -2.70 32.07
N ASP A 749 -12.49 -2.25 31.97
CA ASP A 749 -12.82 -0.91 31.49
C ASP A 749 -12.30 0.13 32.51
N PRO A 750 -11.76 1.31 32.12
CA PRO A 750 -11.31 2.31 33.08
C PRO A 750 -12.42 2.77 34.04
N SER A 751 -13.69 2.59 33.68
CA SER A 751 -14.84 2.85 34.56
C SER A 751 -14.99 1.85 35.70
N ASP A 752 -14.42 0.64 35.59
CA ASP A 752 -14.46 -0.37 36.65
C ASP A 752 -13.45 -0.10 37.78
N ASN A 753 -12.50 0.82 37.55
CA ASN A 753 -11.48 1.25 38.51
C ASN A 753 -11.73 2.67 39.05
N GLU A 754 -13.00 3.10 39.14
CA GLU A 754 -13.36 4.34 39.84
C GLU A 754 -13.35 4.13 41.36
N PHE A 755 -12.33 4.67 42.03
CA PHE A 755 -12.29 4.74 43.49
C PHE A 755 -13.35 5.73 43.98
N ARG A 756 -14.51 5.22 44.46
CA ARG A 756 -15.56 6.05 45.07
C ARG A 756 -15.30 6.24 46.56
N LEU A 757 -15.12 7.49 46.99
CA LEU A 757 -14.96 7.89 48.39
C LEU A 757 -16.29 8.04 49.14
N ASP A 758 -17.42 7.69 48.49
CA ASP A 758 -18.76 8.10 48.93
C ASP A 758 -19.56 6.91 49.49
N ALA A 759 -18.89 5.88 50.02
CA ALA A 759 -19.56 4.83 50.77
C ALA A 759 -19.84 5.34 52.20
N PHE A 760 -21.04 5.85 52.44
CA PHE A 760 -21.56 5.97 53.80
C PHE A 760 -21.74 4.56 54.37
N PHE A 761 -21.05 4.30 55.49
CA PHE A 761 -21.10 3.06 56.27
C PHE A 761 -22.51 2.68 56.73
#